data_AF-A0A8T4JFM9-F1
#
_entry.id   AF-A0A8T4JFM9-F1
#
_cell.length_a   1.000
_cell.length_b   1.000
_cell.length_c   1.000
_cell.angle_alpha   90.00
_cell.angle_beta   90.00
_cell.angle_gamma   90.00
#
_symmetry.space_group_name_H-M   'P 1'
#
loop_
_entity.id
_entity.type
_entity.pdbx_description
1 polymer ?
#
loop_
_entity_poly.entity_id
_entity_poly.type
_entity_poly.pdbx_seq_one_letter_code
_entity_poly.pdbx_strand_id
1 'polypeptide(L)'
;MYIDPHVHCRDGKQSHKETVKHALEVCERAGVDAIFDMPNIDPPIANRDTVLDRLKLADLSNSKVFYGLYIGLTSDEGQIREAVSLWKELFPRVVGLKMYAGKSVGDLAVIKYEDLDKVYKILSEVGFDGVLALHCEKESFVDNSLFNPEKPWTHNESRPFIAELSSVQDQIGLCIKNKFKGNLHICHVTVPESVDYIRYMKNKFKELRISCGVTPHHLFLNIDMMRSDNGLLMKVNPPVRDSLRQKTMLEYLKCGYIDFIETDHAPHTKEEKMGPPYMSGIPWLNKWPLFVDILRSKGIDDNLISDLTFNNVLKIYNININKTENSGKYYPEYGSEVELNMGINKIKIGEKEVMPFTIPSGIITTHIESLKKVMSEISEVGIITTKSIGPEPRLGNREPVIGGYSPGCLVNAIGLKNPGADEFAKSLEGLEVPEDKFLLASIFGKNSEEFIFVMKKLEDLVDGFELNLSCPHAKGYGMQLGQDPEIVKEIVSSVCSNTNKPVFAKLTPNVGNIGEIAKAAVNGGACGIVAINTVGPGCYSVDGHPVLTAVNGGLSGVGIKPIGLKCIREIREAVGDDIIIIGMGGISDSVDIKEYFHAGANIIGIGTALTGMDDRDLKNYFSSIVNDLDLDNGEDNASKYLQNIDMKYKKVEIDEIINGDCDYKIFKTKNKLKSLPGQFVFSWIPRVGEKPFSVMDDDPLVIGVLERGIFTKEFNKLKKGDSFYVRGPYGKGVDVPVGSDVLLVGGGCGISGIYLHAKYFSKTSNVTVFLGAKDKDHLVYLDEFKKLGRVFVITDDGSLGDKGLITELFKKVEVNKNSYIFNCGPEKMIEAVMPFEKKISDDSRIFTSIEYMTGCGIGLCGSCSDSKGRRTCIDGPFLNEK
;
A
#
# COMPACT_ATOMS: atom_id res chain seq x y z
N MET A 1 -8.55 29.13 8.14
CA MET A 1 -9.75 29.76 7.55
C MET A 1 -10.49 28.65 6.86
N TYR A 2 -11.80 28.55 7.06
CA TYR A 2 -12.62 27.56 6.38
C TYR A 2 -13.88 28.21 5.82
N ILE A 3 -14.19 27.90 4.55
CA ILE A 3 -15.35 28.43 3.84
C ILE A 3 -16.12 27.25 3.26
N ASP A 4 -17.41 27.15 3.59
CA ASP A 4 -18.32 26.19 2.96
C ASP A 4 -19.19 26.88 1.91
N PRO A 5 -18.90 26.73 0.61
CA PRO A 5 -19.64 27.44 -0.44
C PRO A 5 -21.00 26.80 -0.77
N HIS A 6 -21.42 25.74 -0.06
CA HIS A 6 -22.66 25.01 -0.35
C HIS A 6 -23.34 24.51 0.93
N VAL A 7 -24.25 25.32 1.47
CA VAL A 7 -25.11 24.93 2.59
C VAL A 7 -26.58 25.23 2.30
N HIS A 8 -27.47 24.56 3.02
CA HIS A 8 -28.91 24.76 2.96
C HIS A 8 -29.47 25.04 4.36
N CYS A 9 -29.36 26.27 4.82
CA CYS A 9 -30.01 26.69 6.05
C CYS A 9 -31.53 26.68 5.85
N ARG A 10 -32.33 26.20 6.81
CA ARG A 10 -33.73 25.81 6.55
C ARG A 10 -34.81 26.79 7.04
N ASP A 11 -34.59 28.09 7.26
CA ASP A 11 -35.69 28.96 7.75
C ASP A 11 -36.89 29.10 6.79
N GLY A 12 -37.82 29.98 7.16
CA GLY A 12 -39.13 30.06 6.54
C GLY A 12 -40.00 28.90 7.04
N LYS A 13 -40.71 28.24 6.12
CA LYS A 13 -41.60 27.11 6.47
C LYS A 13 -40.85 25.84 6.89
N GLN A 14 -39.53 25.82 6.76
CA GLN A 14 -38.69 24.66 7.06
C GLN A 14 -37.88 24.83 8.36
N SER A 15 -38.14 25.91 9.12
CA SER A 15 -37.34 26.33 10.28
C SER A 15 -37.26 25.29 11.40
N HIS A 16 -38.17 24.31 11.43
CA HIS A 16 -38.11 23.16 12.34
C HIS A 16 -36.94 22.22 12.05
N LYS A 17 -36.35 22.26 10.85
CA LYS A 17 -35.16 21.47 10.49
C LYS A 17 -33.87 22.16 10.95
N GLU A 18 -33.77 23.46 10.69
CA GLU A 18 -32.66 24.34 11.05
C GLU A 18 -33.02 25.81 10.77
N THR A 19 -32.38 26.76 11.47
CA THR A 19 -32.45 28.21 11.18
C THR A 19 -31.07 28.77 10.81
N VAL A 20 -31.01 29.92 10.12
CA VAL A 20 -29.76 30.64 9.80
C VAL A 20 -28.98 30.90 11.09
N LYS A 21 -29.68 31.34 12.13
CA LYS A 21 -29.08 31.59 13.44
C LYS A 21 -28.41 30.32 13.98
N HIS A 22 -29.12 29.19 13.98
CA HIS A 22 -28.55 27.90 14.41
C HIS A 22 -27.34 27.49 13.55
N ALA A 23 -27.43 27.60 12.23
CA ALA A 23 -26.33 27.23 11.33
C ALA A 23 -25.07 28.07 11.59
N LEU A 24 -25.23 29.39 11.81
CA LEU A 24 -24.13 30.29 12.13
C LEU A 24 -23.52 29.98 13.51
N GLU A 25 -24.34 29.70 14.52
CA GLU A 25 -23.86 29.24 15.84
C GLU A 25 -23.07 27.92 15.73
N VAL A 26 -23.52 26.98 14.88
CA VAL A 26 -22.78 25.74 14.58
C VAL A 26 -21.45 26.06 13.92
N CYS A 27 -21.42 26.97 12.96
CA CYS A 27 -20.18 27.39 12.28
C CYS A 27 -19.16 27.98 13.25
N GLU A 28 -19.60 28.86 14.17
CA GLU A 28 -18.73 29.46 15.19
C GLU A 28 -18.09 28.41 16.11
N ARG A 29 -18.83 27.35 16.44
CA ARG A 29 -18.34 26.23 17.27
C ARG A 29 -17.45 25.27 16.47
N ALA A 30 -17.75 25.09 15.19
CA ALA A 30 -17.00 24.23 14.27
C ALA A 30 -15.76 24.94 13.67
N GLY A 31 -15.55 26.22 13.98
CA GLY A 31 -14.44 27.01 13.45
C GLY A 31 -14.54 27.31 11.94
N VAL A 32 -15.76 27.30 11.39
CA VAL A 32 -16.06 27.69 9.99
C VAL A 32 -16.24 29.19 9.91
N ASP A 33 -15.47 29.86 9.04
CA ASP A 33 -15.43 31.32 8.96
C ASP A 33 -16.46 31.91 8.01
N ALA A 34 -16.94 31.12 7.05
CA ALA A 34 -17.93 31.56 6.08
C ALA A 34 -18.78 30.40 5.55
N ILE A 35 -20.05 30.68 5.26
CA ILE A 35 -20.96 29.76 4.59
C ILE A 35 -21.74 30.48 3.49
N PHE A 36 -22.01 29.80 2.37
CA PHE A 36 -22.85 30.33 1.29
C PHE A 36 -24.14 29.52 1.16
N ASP A 37 -25.26 30.17 1.50
CA ASP A 37 -26.57 29.54 1.61
C ASP A 37 -27.30 29.46 0.25
N MET A 38 -27.91 28.31 0.01
CA MET A 38 -28.57 27.97 -1.24
C MET A 38 -30.06 28.35 -1.25
N PRO A 39 -30.63 28.68 -2.42
CA PRO A 39 -31.93 29.35 -2.51
C PRO A 39 -33.17 28.45 -2.46
N ASN A 40 -33.02 27.12 -2.46
CA ASN A 40 -34.10 26.13 -2.50
C ASN A 40 -34.75 25.87 -1.12
N ILE A 41 -35.15 26.94 -0.45
CA ILE A 41 -35.96 26.93 0.76
C ILE A 41 -37.42 27.28 0.43
N ASP A 42 -38.31 27.34 1.43
CA ASP A 42 -39.72 27.72 1.25
C ASP A 42 -40.05 28.98 2.09
N PRO A 43 -40.31 30.14 1.46
CA PRO A 43 -40.29 30.40 0.01
C PRO A 43 -38.86 30.50 -0.56
N PRO A 44 -38.64 30.20 -1.85
CA PRO A 44 -37.31 30.24 -2.45
C PRO A 44 -36.69 31.64 -2.48
N ILE A 45 -35.36 31.72 -2.33
CA ILE A 45 -34.59 32.97 -2.40
C ILE A 45 -34.38 33.33 -3.87
N ALA A 46 -35.33 34.06 -4.46
CA ALA A 46 -35.36 34.31 -5.91
C ALA A 46 -35.65 35.77 -6.29
N ASN A 47 -35.99 36.63 -5.33
CA ASN A 47 -36.34 38.03 -5.55
C ASN A 47 -35.81 38.92 -4.41
N ARG A 48 -35.94 40.24 -4.55
CA ARG A 48 -35.42 41.21 -3.57
C ARG A 48 -35.93 40.98 -2.15
N ASP A 49 -37.23 40.75 -1.97
CA ASP A 49 -37.81 40.62 -0.63
C ASP A 49 -37.24 39.40 0.09
N THR A 50 -37.23 38.24 -0.58
CA THR A 50 -36.67 37.00 -0.03
C THR A 50 -35.16 37.09 0.24
N VAL A 51 -34.41 37.82 -0.60
CA VAL A 51 -32.98 38.09 -0.39
C VAL A 51 -32.75 38.96 0.85
N LEU A 52 -33.46 40.09 0.95
CA LEU A 52 -33.28 41.03 2.06
C LEU A 52 -33.75 40.44 3.39
N ASP A 53 -34.86 39.71 3.40
CA ASP A 53 -35.34 38.99 4.58
C ASP A 53 -34.31 37.97 5.07
N ARG A 54 -33.67 37.25 4.14
CA ARG A 54 -32.65 36.26 4.47
C ARG A 54 -31.39 36.90 5.05
N LEU A 55 -30.90 37.97 4.44
CA LEU A 55 -29.74 38.72 4.97
C LEU A 55 -30.05 39.31 6.35
N LYS A 56 -31.27 39.80 6.57
CA LYS A 56 -31.72 40.29 7.87
C LYS A 56 -31.70 39.21 8.94
N LEU A 57 -32.10 37.97 8.63
CA LEU A 57 -32.01 36.84 9.58
C LEU A 57 -30.55 36.56 9.97
N ALA A 58 -29.63 36.61 9.01
CA ALA A 58 -28.21 36.47 9.28
C ALA A 58 -27.68 37.62 10.15
N ASP A 59 -28.06 38.86 9.86
CA ASP A 59 -27.61 40.03 10.63
C ASP A 59 -28.15 39.99 12.07
N LEU A 60 -29.39 39.52 12.27
CA LEU A 60 -29.99 39.34 13.60
C LEU A 60 -29.33 38.25 14.46
N SER A 61 -28.54 37.35 13.85
CA SER A 61 -27.77 36.35 14.60
C SER A 61 -26.63 36.98 15.41
N ASN A 62 -26.16 38.17 15.01
CA ASN A 62 -24.93 38.81 15.50
C ASN A 62 -23.65 37.93 15.36
N SER A 63 -23.66 36.93 14.48
CA SER A 63 -22.51 36.08 14.25
C SER A 63 -21.38 36.81 13.54
N LYS A 64 -20.13 36.45 13.85
CA LYS A 64 -18.93 36.94 13.12
C LYS A 64 -18.64 36.11 11.85
N VAL A 65 -19.33 34.97 11.66
CA VAL A 65 -19.19 34.11 10.47
C VAL A 65 -19.75 34.86 9.27
N PHE A 66 -19.00 34.88 8.16
CA PHE A 66 -19.46 35.52 6.94
C PHE A 66 -20.59 34.70 6.32
N TYR A 67 -21.78 35.31 6.26
CA TYR A 67 -22.93 34.72 5.61
C TYR A 67 -23.11 35.26 4.19
N GLY A 68 -22.84 34.41 3.21
CA GLY A 68 -23.10 34.65 1.80
C GLY A 68 -24.39 33.96 1.33
N LEU A 69 -24.98 34.47 0.27
CA LEU A 69 -26.26 34.00 -0.26
C LEU A 69 -26.21 33.86 -1.78
N TYR A 70 -26.76 32.77 -2.32
CA TYR A 70 -27.07 32.68 -3.75
C TYR A 70 -28.51 33.10 -4.02
N ILE A 71 -28.73 33.71 -5.19
CA ILE A 71 -30.09 33.89 -5.74
C ILE A 71 -30.41 32.75 -6.69
N GLY A 72 -31.54 32.09 -6.47
CA GLY A 72 -32.05 31.04 -7.33
C GLY A 72 -32.56 31.59 -8.65
N LEU A 73 -32.14 30.97 -9.76
CA LEU A 73 -32.61 31.34 -11.09
C LEU A 73 -33.81 30.52 -11.53
N THR A 74 -34.70 31.18 -12.26
CA THR A 74 -35.78 30.57 -13.04
C THR A 74 -35.52 30.79 -14.54
N SER A 75 -36.43 30.34 -15.41
CA SER A 75 -36.39 30.67 -16.84
C SER A 75 -37.05 32.02 -17.19
N ASP A 76 -37.57 32.75 -16.19
CA ASP A 76 -38.16 34.07 -16.39
C ASP A 76 -37.07 35.13 -16.60
N GLU A 77 -37.22 35.92 -17.67
CA GLU A 77 -36.20 36.91 -18.02
C GLU A 77 -36.16 38.08 -17.04
N GLY A 78 -37.32 38.53 -16.54
CA GLY A 78 -37.40 39.60 -15.55
C GLY A 78 -36.68 39.21 -14.27
N GLN A 79 -36.92 37.99 -13.79
CA GLN A 79 -36.29 37.43 -12.60
C GLN A 79 -34.77 37.27 -12.76
N ILE A 80 -34.28 36.80 -13.92
CA ILE A 80 -32.82 36.69 -14.17
C ILE A 80 -32.16 38.08 -14.15
N ARG A 81 -32.77 39.07 -14.79
CA ARG A 81 -32.26 40.46 -14.82
C ARG A 81 -32.27 41.08 -13.42
N GLU A 82 -33.33 40.85 -12.64
CA GLU A 82 -33.41 41.29 -11.24
C GLU A 82 -32.32 40.61 -10.39
N ALA A 83 -32.13 39.30 -10.52
CA ALA A 83 -31.13 38.54 -9.77
C ALA A 83 -29.70 39.07 -10.04
N VAL A 84 -29.36 39.36 -11.30
CA VAL A 84 -28.06 39.96 -11.64
C VAL A 84 -27.93 41.38 -11.07
N SER A 85 -29.00 42.18 -11.10
CA SER A 85 -29.00 43.51 -10.49
C SER A 85 -28.78 43.44 -8.98
N LEU A 86 -29.48 42.53 -8.29
CA LEU A 86 -29.36 42.31 -6.85
C LEU A 86 -27.98 41.80 -6.45
N TRP A 87 -27.41 40.88 -7.24
CA TRP A 87 -26.03 40.44 -7.04
C TRP A 87 -25.06 41.62 -7.12
N LYS A 88 -25.16 42.47 -8.15
CA LYS A 88 -24.30 43.68 -8.27
C LYS A 88 -24.50 44.65 -7.11
N GLU A 89 -25.74 44.82 -6.65
CA GLU A 89 -26.12 45.73 -5.55
C GLU A 89 -25.60 45.26 -4.20
N LEU A 90 -25.65 43.94 -3.93
CA LEU A 90 -25.45 43.37 -2.60
C LEU A 90 -24.16 42.54 -2.47
N PHE A 91 -23.33 42.44 -3.52
CA PHE A 91 -22.01 41.80 -3.44
C PHE A 91 -21.12 42.51 -2.39
N PRO A 92 -20.41 41.79 -1.49
CA PRO A 92 -20.17 40.35 -1.51
C PRO A 92 -21.19 39.49 -0.75
N ARG A 93 -22.24 40.05 -0.14
CA ARG A 93 -23.24 39.28 0.64
C ARG A 93 -24.13 38.40 -0.23
N VAL A 94 -24.44 38.86 -1.44
CA VAL A 94 -24.95 37.97 -2.50
C VAL A 94 -23.76 37.51 -3.31
N VAL A 95 -23.33 36.26 -3.11
CA VAL A 95 -22.04 35.74 -3.61
C VAL A 95 -22.12 35.30 -5.08
N GLY A 96 -23.31 34.92 -5.55
CA GLY A 96 -23.50 34.44 -6.91
C GLY A 96 -24.95 34.04 -7.19
N LEU A 97 -25.14 33.32 -8.27
CA LEU A 97 -26.43 32.79 -8.72
C LEU A 97 -26.40 31.26 -8.69
N LYS A 98 -27.53 30.62 -8.38
CA LYS A 98 -27.67 29.15 -8.37
C LYS A 98 -28.75 28.72 -9.34
N MET A 99 -28.43 27.76 -10.20
CA MET A 99 -29.38 27.14 -11.12
C MET A 99 -29.45 25.62 -10.87
N TYR A 100 -30.66 25.07 -10.86
CA TYR A 100 -30.90 23.64 -10.71
C TYR A 100 -31.27 23.03 -12.06
N ALA A 101 -30.30 22.39 -12.72
CA ALA A 101 -30.47 21.74 -14.02
C ALA A 101 -30.99 20.30 -13.88
N GLY A 102 -32.01 20.13 -13.03
CA GLY A 102 -32.64 18.86 -12.63
C GLY A 102 -33.58 19.08 -11.44
N LYS A 103 -34.59 18.20 -11.25
CA LYS A 103 -35.45 18.27 -10.06
C LYS A 103 -34.74 17.64 -8.87
N SER A 104 -34.37 18.46 -7.89
CA SER A 104 -33.86 17.96 -6.60
C SER A 104 -34.88 18.21 -5.48
N VAL A 105 -35.13 19.47 -5.11
CA VAL A 105 -36.15 19.89 -4.12
C VAL A 105 -36.62 21.31 -4.46
N GLY A 106 -37.94 21.55 -4.51
CA GLY A 106 -38.55 22.87 -4.77
C GLY A 106 -38.83 23.18 -6.25
N ASP A 107 -39.35 24.39 -6.52
CA ASP A 107 -39.86 24.81 -7.84
C ASP A 107 -38.87 25.64 -8.69
N LEU A 108 -37.58 25.68 -8.30
CA LEU A 108 -36.52 26.45 -8.99
C LEU A 108 -35.84 25.71 -10.15
N ALA A 109 -36.35 24.54 -10.56
CA ALA A 109 -35.67 23.71 -11.57
C ALA A 109 -35.83 24.29 -12.99
N VAL A 110 -34.71 24.44 -13.70
CA VAL A 110 -34.65 24.81 -15.12
C VAL A 110 -34.23 23.58 -15.92
N ILE A 111 -35.20 22.88 -16.51
CA ILE A 111 -34.99 21.50 -17.01
C ILE A 111 -34.84 21.45 -18.53
N LYS A 112 -35.66 22.22 -19.26
CA LYS A 112 -35.68 22.18 -20.72
C LYS A 112 -34.41 22.81 -21.28
N TYR A 113 -33.86 22.20 -22.33
CA TYR A 113 -32.62 22.67 -22.95
C TYR A 113 -32.77 24.10 -23.48
N GLU A 114 -33.95 24.46 -24.00
CA GLU A 114 -34.26 25.80 -24.51
C GLU A 114 -34.29 26.84 -23.38
N ASP A 115 -34.82 26.46 -22.21
CA ASP A 115 -34.85 27.34 -21.04
C ASP A 115 -33.44 27.54 -20.46
N LEU A 116 -32.63 26.49 -20.42
CA LEU A 116 -31.22 26.58 -20.04
C LEU A 116 -30.45 27.51 -21.00
N ASP A 117 -30.60 27.33 -22.30
CA ASP A 117 -29.98 28.19 -23.32
C ASP A 117 -30.42 29.66 -23.16
N LYS A 118 -31.70 29.88 -22.90
CA LYS A 118 -32.26 31.21 -22.63
C LYS A 118 -31.60 31.86 -21.41
N VAL A 119 -31.40 31.12 -20.31
CA VAL A 119 -30.71 31.62 -19.11
C VAL A 119 -29.29 32.07 -19.45
N TYR A 120 -28.47 31.22 -20.09
CA TYR A 120 -27.10 31.60 -20.47
C TYR A 120 -27.04 32.79 -21.42
N LYS A 121 -27.97 32.87 -22.38
CA LYS A 121 -28.08 34.00 -23.29
C LYS A 121 -28.32 35.29 -22.52
N ILE A 122 -29.33 35.32 -21.63
CA ILE A 122 -29.66 36.51 -20.85
C ILE A 122 -28.50 36.90 -19.92
N LEU A 123 -27.91 35.95 -19.20
CA LEU A 123 -26.75 36.19 -18.32
C LEU A 123 -25.58 36.81 -19.08
N SER A 124 -25.33 36.36 -20.31
CA SER A 124 -24.29 36.90 -21.17
C SER A 124 -24.64 38.31 -21.68
N GLU A 125 -25.91 38.56 -22.04
CA GLU A 125 -26.40 39.88 -22.47
C GLU A 125 -26.30 40.94 -21.36
N VAL A 126 -26.63 40.59 -20.12
CA VAL A 126 -26.53 41.51 -18.97
C VAL A 126 -25.11 41.62 -18.39
N GLY A 127 -24.16 40.89 -19.00
CA GLY A 127 -22.77 40.88 -18.59
C GLY A 127 -22.57 40.39 -17.17
N PHE A 128 -23.26 39.31 -16.77
CA PHE A 128 -22.98 38.64 -15.51
C PHE A 128 -21.62 37.91 -15.60
N ASP A 129 -20.70 38.28 -14.72
CA ASP A 129 -19.33 37.76 -14.66
C ASP A 129 -18.97 37.15 -13.30
N GLY A 130 -19.95 37.04 -12.40
CA GLY A 130 -19.83 36.34 -11.12
C GLY A 130 -19.89 34.81 -11.24
N VAL A 131 -20.14 34.13 -10.11
CA VAL A 131 -20.26 32.68 -10.07
C VAL A 131 -21.70 32.22 -10.34
N LEU A 132 -21.85 31.32 -11.30
CA LEU A 132 -23.07 30.54 -11.54
C LEU A 132 -22.85 29.11 -11.01
N ALA A 133 -23.38 28.82 -9.83
CA ALA A 133 -23.34 27.50 -9.21
C ALA A 133 -24.45 26.60 -9.78
N LEU A 134 -24.15 25.33 -10.00
CA LEU A 134 -25.04 24.40 -10.71
C LEU A 134 -25.24 23.09 -9.96
N HIS A 135 -26.49 22.69 -9.82
CA HIS A 135 -26.83 21.28 -9.56
C HIS A 135 -27.10 20.58 -10.90
N CYS A 136 -26.32 19.54 -11.22
CA CYS A 136 -26.33 18.87 -12.52
C CYS A 136 -26.86 17.44 -12.42
N GLU A 137 -28.13 17.22 -12.76
CA GLU A 137 -28.71 15.89 -12.97
C GLU A 137 -29.77 15.97 -14.09
N LYS A 138 -29.48 15.41 -15.26
CA LYS A 138 -30.36 15.52 -16.43
C LYS A 138 -31.63 14.71 -16.22
N GLU A 139 -32.76 15.42 -16.06
CA GLU A 139 -34.07 14.86 -15.70
C GLU A 139 -34.51 13.70 -16.61
N SER A 140 -34.15 13.70 -17.89
CA SER A 140 -34.52 12.63 -18.84
C SER A 140 -33.93 11.26 -18.49
N PHE A 141 -32.90 11.21 -17.63
CA PHE A 141 -32.31 9.96 -17.13
C PHE A 141 -32.74 9.63 -15.70
N VAL A 142 -33.52 10.49 -15.05
CA VAL A 142 -33.98 10.29 -13.68
C VAL A 142 -35.32 9.56 -13.71
N ASP A 143 -35.39 8.44 -12.98
CA ASP A 143 -36.62 7.66 -12.80
C ASP A 143 -36.83 7.35 -11.33
N ASN A 144 -37.56 8.24 -10.64
CA ASN A 144 -37.84 8.09 -9.21
C ASN A 144 -38.67 6.83 -8.88
N SER A 145 -39.32 6.18 -9.87
CA SER A 145 -40.07 4.94 -9.63
C SER A 145 -39.17 3.74 -9.30
N LEU A 146 -37.88 3.82 -9.63
CA LEU A 146 -36.88 2.80 -9.31
C LEU A 146 -36.42 2.85 -7.84
N PHE A 147 -36.68 3.95 -7.12
CA PHE A 147 -36.29 4.06 -5.73
C PHE A 147 -37.19 3.22 -4.82
N ASN A 148 -36.58 2.31 -4.08
CA ASN A 148 -37.22 1.52 -3.05
C ASN A 148 -36.62 1.88 -1.67
N PRO A 149 -37.42 2.41 -0.71
CA PRO A 149 -36.93 2.78 0.61
C PRO A 149 -36.47 1.58 1.47
N GLU A 150 -36.97 0.37 1.21
CA GLU A 150 -36.47 -0.86 1.86
C GLU A 150 -35.11 -1.31 1.29
N LYS A 151 -34.71 -0.76 0.13
CA LYS A 151 -33.43 -1.01 -0.52
C LYS A 151 -32.78 0.32 -0.91
N PRO A 152 -32.31 1.13 0.07
CA PRO A 152 -31.95 2.53 -0.17
C PRO A 152 -30.91 2.74 -1.29
N TRP A 153 -30.04 1.76 -1.54
CA TRP A 153 -29.07 1.78 -2.64
C TRP A 153 -29.70 1.90 -4.04
N THR A 154 -30.97 1.53 -4.21
CA THR A 154 -31.73 1.71 -5.46
C THR A 154 -31.94 3.19 -5.81
N HIS A 155 -31.69 4.13 -4.88
CA HIS A 155 -31.61 5.56 -5.20
C HIS A 155 -30.52 5.88 -6.22
N ASN A 156 -29.49 5.04 -6.35
CA ASN A 156 -28.49 5.17 -7.40
C ASN A 156 -29.05 4.77 -8.78
N GLU A 157 -29.98 3.81 -8.81
CA GLU A 157 -30.65 3.35 -10.04
C GLU A 157 -31.64 4.39 -10.55
N SER A 158 -32.36 5.08 -9.65
CA SER A 158 -33.26 6.18 -10.01
C SER A 158 -32.53 7.42 -10.52
N ARG A 159 -31.24 7.58 -10.18
CA ARG A 159 -30.39 8.72 -10.52
C ARG A 159 -29.02 8.24 -11.01
N PRO A 160 -28.94 7.59 -12.18
CA PRO A 160 -27.71 6.98 -12.67
C PRO A 160 -26.63 8.04 -12.97
N PHE A 161 -25.36 7.63 -12.95
CA PHE A 161 -24.25 8.57 -13.17
C PHE A 161 -24.31 9.34 -14.50
N ILE A 162 -24.92 8.73 -15.52
CA ILE A 162 -25.08 9.36 -16.84
C ILE A 162 -25.98 10.61 -16.79
N ALA A 163 -26.88 10.72 -15.79
CA ALA A 163 -27.69 11.90 -15.57
C ALA A 163 -26.81 13.10 -15.19
N GLU A 164 -25.84 12.90 -14.29
CA GLU A 164 -24.88 13.94 -13.91
C GLU A 164 -23.99 14.31 -15.10
N LEU A 165 -23.30 13.33 -15.69
CA LEU A 165 -22.36 13.56 -16.78
C LEU A 165 -23.02 14.29 -17.97
N SER A 166 -24.23 13.87 -18.36
CA SER A 166 -24.95 14.50 -19.47
C SER A 166 -25.37 15.93 -19.15
N SER A 167 -25.78 16.21 -17.91
CA SER A 167 -26.11 17.58 -17.49
C SER A 167 -24.87 18.47 -17.51
N VAL A 168 -23.73 17.99 -16.97
CA VAL A 168 -22.44 18.71 -17.01
C VAL A 168 -22.04 19.04 -18.45
N GLN A 169 -22.19 18.09 -19.38
CA GLN A 169 -21.93 18.30 -20.80
C GLN A 169 -22.82 19.39 -21.42
N ASP A 170 -24.13 19.36 -21.13
CA ASP A 170 -25.08 20.37 -21.60
C ASP A 170 -24.71 21.77 -21.08
N GLN A 171 -24.40 21.89 -19.77
CA GLN A 171 -24.06 23.18 -19.15
C GLN A 171 -22.79 23.80 -19.72
N ILE A 172 -21.73 23.00 -19.88
CA ILE A 172 -20.47 23.47 -20.48
C ILE A 172 -20.68 23.85 -21.95
N GLY A 173 -21.45 23.06 -22.70
CA GLY A 173 -21.78 23.36 -24.10
C GLY A 173 -22.54 24.67 -24.25
N LEU A 174 -23.55 24.92 -23.41
CA LEU A 174 -24.34 26.15 -23.42
C LEU A 174 -23.52 27.38 -22.97
N CYS A 175 -22.64 27.21 -21.99
CA CYS A 175 -21.69 28.24 -21.56
C CYS A 175 -20.82 28.70 -22.73
N ILE A 176 -20.22 27.77 -23.48
CA ILE A 176 -19.39 28.06 -24.66
C ILE A 176 -20.23 28.69 -25.77
N LYS A 177 -21.38 28.10 -26.10
CA LYS A 177 -22.28 28.56 -27.17
C LYS A 177 -22.67 30.03 -26.97
N ASN A 178 -23.01 30.41 -25.74
CA ASN A 178 -23.49 31.75 -25.41
C ASN A 178 -22.36 32.72 -25.01
N LYS A 179 -21.10 32.27 -25.00
CA LYS A 179 -19.92 33.07 -24.61
C LYS A 179 -20.07 33.65 -23.20
N PHE A 180 -20.61 32.83 -22.29
CA PHE A 180 -20.78 33.22 -20.90
C PHE A 180 -19.41 33.51 -20.26
N LYS A 181 -19.28 34.65 -19.59
CA LYS A 181 -18.00 35.14 -19.03
C LYS A 181 -17.82 34.90 -17.54
N GLY A 182 -18.89 34.56 -16.83
CA GLY A 182 -18.84 34.22 -15.41
C GLY A 182 -18.12 32.90 -15.16
N ASN A 183 -17.91 32.59 -13.87
CA ASN A 183 -17.38 31.30 -13.47
C ASN A 183 -18.52 30.28 -13.37
N LEU A 184 -18.42 29.21 -14.15
CA LEU A 184 -19.33 28.09 -14.07
C LEU A 184 -18.85 27.12 -12.99
N HIS A 185 -19.58 27.04 -11.88
CA HIS A 185 -19.24 26.15 -10.79
C HIS A 185 -20.16 24.93 -10.75
N ILE A 186 -19.60 23.74 -10.98
CA ILE A 186 -20.33 22.47 -10.91
C ILE A 186 -20.29 21.97 -9.47
N CYS A 187 -21.43 22.06 -8.78
CA CYS A 187 -21.55 21.58 -7.41
C CYS A 187 -21.48 20.05 -7.34
N HIS A 188 -21.00 19.54 -6.20
CA HIS A 188 -21.09 18.18 -5.68
C HIS A 188 -20.95 17.11 -6.77
N VAL A 189 -19.85 17.18 -7.54
CA VAL A 189 -19.53 16.16 -8.55
C VAL A 189 -19.34 14.82 -7.87
N THR A 190 -19.90 13.76 -8.43
CA THR A 190 -19.91 12.44 -7.76
C THR A 190 -19.17 11.36 -8.55
N VAL A 191 -18.86 11.62 -9.82
CA VAL A 191 -18.22 10.64 -10.70
C VAL A 191 -16.96 11.16 -11.38
N PRO A 192 -15.90 10.32 -11.50
CA PRO A 192 -14.66 10.68 -12.20
C PRO A 192 -14.88 11.17 -13.63
N GLU A 193 -15.86 10.60 -14.33
CA GLU A 193 -16.19 10.94 -15.72
C GLU A 193 -16.56 12.42 -15.89
N SER A 194 -17.28 12.99 -14.92
CA SER A 194 -17.63 14.43 -14.90
C SER A 194 -16.37 15.28 -14.72
N VAL A 195 -15.49 14.89 -13.78
CA VAL A 195 -14.25 15.62 -13.49
C VAL A 195 -13.30 15.58 -14.69
N ASP A 196 -13.13 14.42 -15.33
CA ASP A 196 -12.29 14.27 -16.51
C ASP A 196 -12.81 15.09 -17.69
N TYR A 197 -14.14 15.14 -17.88
CA TYR A 197 -14.74 15.98 -18.90
C TYR A 197 -14.51 17.47 -18.62
N ILE A 198 -14.72 17.92 -17.37
CA ILE A 198 -14.46 19.30 -16.94
C ILE A 198 -13.00 19.69 -17.21
N ARG A 199 -12.05 18.84 -16.83
CA ARG A 199 -10.62 19.06 -17.04
C ARG A 199 -10.26 19.11 -18.52
N TYR A 200 -10.80 18.19 -19.32
CA TYR A 200 -10.62 18.19 -20.77
C TYR A 200 -11.09 19.52 -21.38
N MET A 201 -12.27 20.00 -20.99
CA MET A 201 -12.84 21.25 -21.52
C MET A 201 -12.08 22.49 -21.05
N LYS A 202 -11.67 22.55 -19.77
CA LYS A 202 -10.82 23.62 -19.21
C LYS A 202 -9.45 23.69 -19.89
N ASN A 203 -8.91 22.54 -20.31
CA ASN A 203 -7.66 22.50 -21.07
C ASN A 203 -7.83 22.92 -22.54
N LYS A 204 -8.96 22.57 -23.15
CA LYS A 204 -9.26 22.86 -24.56
C LYS A 204 -9.65 24.33 -24.79
N PHE A 205 -10.40 24.93 -23.88
CA PHE A 205 -10.89 26.31 -23.98
C PHE A 205 -10.33 27.11 -22.80
N LYS A 206 -9.23 27.84 -23.01
CA LYS A 206 -8.50 28.53 -21.93
C LYS A 206 -9.25 29.74 -21.36
N GLU A 207 -10.15 30.31 -22.15
CA GLU A 207 -11.05 31.40 -21.79
C GLU A 207 -12.21 30.94 -20.90
N LEU A 208 -12.46 29.64 -20.84
CA LEU A 208 -13.58 29.04 -20.11
C LEU A 208 -13.25 28.97 -18.62
N ARG A 209 -14.04 29.67 -17.80
CA ARG A 209 -13.90 29.69 -16.35
C ARG A 209 -14.82 28.62 -15.75
N ILE A 210 -14.26 27.46 -15.45
CA ILE A 210 -14.99 26.37 -14.78
C ILE A 210 -14.26 25.93 -13.52
N SER A 211 -15.05 25.65 -12.49
CA SER A 211 -14.63 24.97 -11.27
C SER A 211 -15.59 23.83 -10.91
N CYS A 212 -15.14 22.88 -10.08
CA CYS A 212 -16.02 21.88 -9.49
C CYS A 212 -15.73 21.63 -8.00
N GLY A 213 -16.79 21.26 -7.28
CA GLY A 213 -16.75 20.95 -5.85
C GLY A 213 -17.17 19.51 -5.59
N VAL A 214 -16.60 18.89 -4.56
CA VAL A 214 -16.98 17.54 -4.09
C VAL A 214 -17.39 17.60 -2.62
N THR A 215 -18.30 16.72 -2.21
CA THR A 215 -18.77 16.67 -0.82
C THR A 215 -18.10 15.58 0.01
N PRO A 216 -18.07 15.71 1.34
CA PRO A 216 -17.60 14.65 2.24
C PRO A 216 -18.35 13.33 2.03
N HIS A 217 -19.66 13.38 1.79
CA HIS A 217 -20.44 12.17 1.63
C HIS A 217 -20.18 11.48 0.28
N HIS A 218 -19.80 12.21 -0.77
CA HIS A 218 -19.34 11.59 -2.03
C HIS A 218 -17.89 11.07 -1.95
N LEU A 219 -17.09 11.60 -1.03
CA LEU A 219 -15.72 11.13 -0.77
C LEU A 219 -15.66 9.92 0.16
N PHE A 220 -16.62 9.76 1.08
CA PHE A 220 -16.51 8.78 2.17
C PHE A 220 -17.68 7.79 2.29
N LEU A 221 -18.83 8.07 1.67
CA LEU A 221 -19.96 7.13 1.64
C LEU A 221 -20.07 6.50 0.26
N ASN A 222 -20.55 5.26 0.21
CA ASN A 222 -20.79 4.54 -1.03
C ASN A 222 -22.04 3.65 -0.94
N ILE A 223 -22.41 3.09 -2.09
CA ILE A 223 -23.57 2.21 -2.23
C ILE A 223 -23.51 1.01 -1.27
N ASP A 224 -22.32 0.46 -0.98
CA ASP A 224 -22.17 -0.69 -0.09
C ASP A 224 -22.58 -0.33 1.35
N MET A 225 -22.28 0.89 1.80
CA MET A 225 -22.70 1.41 3.10
C MET A 225 -24.21 1.66 3.19
N MET A 226 -24.86 2.02 2.07
CA MET A 226 -26.31 2.18 1.99
C MET A 226 -27.09 0.87 2.18
N ARG A 227 -26.41 -0.28 2.17
CA ARG A 227 -27.02 -1.60 2.44
C ARG A 227 -27.23 -1.89 3.92
N SER A 228 -26.75 -1.01 4.80
CA SER A 228 -26.99 -1.10 6.25
C SER A 228 -28.39 -0.65 6.65
N ASP A 229 -28.78 -0.94 7.89
CA ASP A 229 -30.06 -0.48 8.49
C ASP A 229 -30.22 1.05 8.47
N ASN A 230 -29.11 1.79 8.35
CA ASN A 230 -29.08 3.25 8.29
C ASN A 230 -29.01 3.81 6.85
N GLY A 231 -29.21 2.97 5.83
CA GLY A 231 -29.02 3.36 4.42
C GLY A 231 -29.85 4.56 3.96
N LEU A 232 -31.06 4.73 4.48
CA LEU A 232 -31.92 5.89 4.19
C LEU A 232 -31.31 7.22 4.68
N LEU A 233 -30.54 7.20 5.77
CA LEU A 233 -29.89 8.40 6.29
C LEU A 233 -28.82 8.92 5.31
N MET A 234 -28.24 8.03 4.49
CA MET A 234 -27.21 8.35 3.50
C MET A 234 -27.80 8.84 2.16
N LYS A 235 -29.12 8.89 2.01
CA LYS A 235 -29.78 9.34 0.78
C LYS A 235 -29.51 10.83 0.51
N VAL A 236 -28.94 11.15 -0.64
CA VAL A 236 -28.55 12.50 -1.11
C VAL A 236 -28.75 12.61 -2.63
N ASN A 237 -28.73 13.83 -3.18
CA ASN A 237 -28.84 14.09 -4.62
C ASN A 237 -27.70 15.02 -5.07
N PRO A 238 -26.80 14.62 -5.98
CA PRO A 238 -26.75 13.32 -6.64
C PRO A 238 -26.40 12.19 -5.65
N PRO A 239 -26.79 10.93 -5.93
CA PRO A 239 -26.61 9.84 -4.99
C PRO A 239 -25.13 9.50 -4.77
N VAL A 240 -24.81 8.95 -3.59
CA VAL A 240 -23.50 8.32 -3.34
C VAL A 240 -23.28 7.18 -4.34
N ARG A 241 -22.04 6.99 -4.78
CA ARG A 241 -21.68 6.11 -5.90
C ARG A 241 -21.05 4.81 -5.42
N ASP A 242 -20.76 3.92 -6.37
CA ASP A 242 -20.06 2.68 -6.07
C ASP A 242 -18.67 2.93 -5.48
N SER A 243 -18.14 1.94 -4.75
CA SER A 243 -16.88 2.08 -4.02
C SER A 243 -15.67 2.31 -4.92
N LEU A 244 -15.72 1.91 -6.20
CA LEU A 244 -14.65 2.23 -7.16
C LEU A 244 -14.67 3.73 -7.48
N ARG A 245 -15.81 4.29 -7.89
CA ARG A 245 -15.93 5.73 -8.17
C ARG A 245 -15.64 6.60 -6.96
N GLN A 246 -16.15 6.23 -5.79
CA GLN A 246 -15.88 6.94 -4.53
C GLN A 246 -14.36 7.00 -4.23
N LYS A 247 -13.63 5.88 -4.35
CA LYS A 247 -12.18 5.87 -4.18
C LYS A 247 -11.45 6.70 -5.24
N THR A 248 -11.88 6.62 -6.50
CA THR A 248 -11.28 7.43 -7.58
C THR A 248 -11.50 8.92 -7.36
N MET A 249 -12.67 9.34 -6.86
CA MET A 249 -12.93 10.75 -6.51
C MET A 249 -11.98 11.26 -5.42
N LEU A 250 -11.66 10.42 -4.43
CA LEU A 250 -10.66 10.76 -3.41
C LEU A 250 -9.26 10.91 -4.00
N GLU A 251 -8.86 10.05 -4.94
CA GLU A 251 -7.58 10.20 -5.64
C GLU A 251 -7.55 11.44 -6.55
N TYR A 252 -8.67 11.80 -7.18
CA TYR A 252 -8.79 13.03 -7.98
C TYR A 252 -8.66 14.27 -7.11
N LEU A 253 -9.22 14.25 -5.89
CA LEU A 253 -9.02 15.31 -4.90
C LEU A 253 -7.53 15.48 -4.58
N LYS A 254 -6.80 14.39 -4.28
CA LYS A 254 -5.35 14.40 -4.00
C LYS A 254 -4.52 14.93 -5.17
N CYS A 255 -4.94 14.65 -6.40
CA CYS A 255 -4.27 15.14 -7.61
C CYS A 255 -4.56 16.62 -7.92
N GLY A 256 -5.35 17.33 -7.09
CA GLY A 256 -5.74 18.72 -7.34
C GLY A 256 -6.66 18.89 -8.54
N TYR A 257 -7.46 17.87 -8.87
CA TYR A 257 -8.38 17.88 -10.01
C TYR A 257 -9.75 18.48 -9.68
N ILE A 258 -10.00 18.71 -8.40
CA ILE A 258 -11.24 19.28 -7.84
C ILE A 258 -10.85 20.60 -7.18
N ASP A 259 -11.66 21.64 -7.38
CA ASP A 259 -11.31 22.99 -6.94
C ASP A 259 -11.76 23.27 -5.50
N PHE A 260 -12.90 22.71 -5.07
CA PHE A 260 -13.47 22.93 -3.74
C PHE A 260 -13.83 21.64 -3.00
N ILE A 261 -13.83 21.76 -1.68
CA ILE A 261 -14.74 20.98 -0.85
C ILE A 261 -15.94 21.84 -0.53
N GLU A 262 -17.12 21.25 -0.67
CA GLU A 262 -18.37 21.85 -0.26
C GLU A 262 -19.23 20.80 0.44
N THR A 263 -19.90 21.11 1.55
CA THR A 263 -20.53 20.01 2.31
C THR A 263 -21.87 19.59 1.78
N ASP A 264 -22.57 20.50 1.12
CA ASP A 264 -24.01 20.38 0.84
C ASP A 264 -24.76 20.05 2.15
N HIS A 265 -24.46 20.82 3.21
CA HIS A 265 -25.12 20.68 4.50
C HIS A 265 -26.61 20.92 4.34
N ALA A 266 -27.39 19.84 4.45
CA ALA A 266 -28.80 19.81 4.10
C ALA A 266 -29.60 19.07 5.20
N PRO A 267 -29.86 19.71 6.35
CA PRO A 267 -30.47 19.05 7.50
C PRO A 267 -31.94 18.75 7.23
N HIS A 268 -32.35 17.59 7.75
CA HIS A 268 -33.72 17.06 7.75
C HIS A 268 -33.94 16.36 9.08
N THR A 269 -35.19 16.36 9.59
CA THR A 269 -35.48 15.59 10.80
C THR A 269 -35.37 14.10 10.52
N LYS A 270 -35.17 13.29 11.57
CA LYS A 270 -35.09 11.84 11.42
C LYS A 270 -36.38 11.28 10.82
N GLU A 271 -37.53 11.83 11.20
CA GLU A 271 -38.85 11.45 10.68
C GLU A 271 -38.94 11.70 9.17
N GLU A 272 -38.42 12.83 8.68
CA GLU A 272 -38.45 13.19 7.26
C GLU A 272 -37.47 12.35 6.41
N LYS A 273 -36.37 11.89 7.00
CA LYS A 273 -35.43 10.96 6.36
C LYS A 273 -35.98 9.54 6.27
N MET A 274 -36.64 9.09 7.35
CA MET A 274 -37.08 7.70 7.52
C MET A 274 -38.53 7.46 7.07
N GLY A 275 -39.32 8.51 6.90
CA GLY A 275 -40.70 8.45 6.42
C GLY A 275 -40.87 9.08 5.03
N PRO A 276 -41.94 8.77 4.29
CA PRO A 276 -42.24 9.41 3.02
C PRO A 276 -42.27 10.95 3.15
N PRO A 277 -41.63 11.71 2.23
CA PRO A 277 -41.08 11.27 0.95
C PRO A 277 -39.59 10.84 0.97
N TYR A 278 -39.02 10.50 2.13
CA TYR A 278 -37.63 10.06 2.31
C TYR A 278 -36.62 11.11 1.83
N MET A 279 -36.50 12.20 2.58
CA MET A 279 -35.75 13.38 2.15
C MET A 279 -34.27 13.09 1.85
N SER A 280 -33.75 13.72 0.79
CA SER A 280 -32.33 13.68 0.43
C SER A 280 -31.58 14.83 1.12
N GLY A 281 -30.44 14.53 1.76
CA GLY A 281 -29.61 15.53 2.45
C GLY A 281 -28.94 14.98 3.72
N ILE A 282 -27.76 15.50 4.04
CA ILE A 282 -26.97 15.13 5.22
C ILE A 282 -26.45 16.40 5.91
N PRO A 283 -26.57 16.53 7.24
CA PRO A 283 -25.95 17.64 7.96
C PRO A 283 -24.44 17.40 8.17
N TRP A 284 -23.61 18.34 7.69
CA TRP A 284 -22.14 18.29 7.82
C TRP A 284 -21.46 19.43 8.59
N LEU A 285 -22.03 20.64 8.67
CA LEU A 285 -21.40 21.82 9.28
C LEU A 285 -20.75 21.56 10.67
N ASN A 286 -21.42 20.84 11.56
CA ASN A 286 -20.88 20.52 12.89
C ASN A 286 -19.69 19.54 12.87
N LYS A 287 -19.46 18.86 11.74
CA LYS A 287 -18.39 17.89 11.51
C LYS A 287 -17.28 18.43 10.61
N TRP A 288 -17.26 19.74 10.33
CA TRP A 288 -16.24 20.35 9.50
C TRP A 288 -14.80 20.09 10.00
N PRO A 289 -14.47 20.20 11.30
CA PRO A 289 -13.13 19.87 11.80
C PRO A 289 -12.77 18.40 11.54
N LEU A 290 -13.68 17.48 11.87
CA LEU A 290 -13.51 16.05 11.61
C LEU A 290 -13.27 15.79 10.12
N PHE A 291 -13.98 16.49 9.25
CA PHE A 291 -13.78 16.36 7.82
C PHE A 291 -12.36 16.78 7.39
N VAL A 292 -11.87 17.93 7.87
CA VAL A 292 -10.48 18.37 7.61
C VAL A 292 -9.47 17.37 8.16
N ASP A 293 -9.69 16.84 9.35
CA ASP A 293 -8.82 15.84 9.96
C ASP A 293 -8.83 14.52 9.17
N ILE A 294 -9.99 14.12 8.63
CA ILE A 294 -10.08 12.98 7.72
C ILE A 294 -9.27 13.24 6.45
N LEU A 295 -9.31 14.44 5.84
CA LEU A 295 -8.49 14.74 4.66
C LEU A 295 -7.00 14.61 4.96
N ARG A 296 -6.54 15.15 6.09
CA ARG A 296 -5.15 15.00 6.56
C ARG A 296 -4.80 13.53 6.73
N SER A 297 -5.68 12.75 7.38
CA SER A 297 -5.50 11.31 7.57
C SER A 297 -5.44 10.51 6.26
N LYS A 298 -5.96 11.07 5.16
CA LYS A 298 -5.92 10.47 3.82
C LYS A 298 -4.73 10.96 2.99
N GLY A 299 -3.80 11.72 3.57
CA GLY A 299 -2.57 12.18 2.91
C GLY A 299 -2.74 13.43 2.04
N ILE A 300 -3.75 14.25 2.32
CA ILE A 300 -3.93 15.57 1.68
C ILE A 300 -3.22 16.60 2.54
N ASP A 301 -2.19 17.25 2.00
CA ASP A 301 -1.40 18.23 2.75
C ASP A 301 -2.18 19.52 3.05
N ASP A 302 -1.70 20.29 4.04
CA ASP A 302 -2.36 21.52 4.49
C ASP A 302 -2.42 22.63 3.42
N ASN A 303 -1.52 22.63 2.42
CA ASN A 303 -1.61 23.60 1.32
C ASN A 303 -2.79 23.27 0.41
N LEU A 304 -2.92 21.99 0.03
CA LEU A 304 -4.04 21.52 -0.76
C LEU A 304 -5.37 21.66 0.01
N ILE A 305 -5.39 21.35 1.32
CA ILE A 305 -6.56 21.62 2.16
C ILE A 305 -6.90 23.11 2.16
N SER A 306 -5.91 23.99 2.30
CA SER A 306 -6.13 25.44 2.24
C SER A 306 -6.71 25.87 0.91
N ASP A 307 -6.22 25.30 -0.19
CA ASP A 307 -6.73 25.57 -1.54
C ASP A 307 -8.18 25.12 -1.68
N LEU A 308 -8.49 23.88 -1.28
CA LEU A 308 -9.80 23.28 -1.38
C LEU A 308 -10.85 23.91 -0.45
N THR A 309 -10.45 24.42 0.71
CA THR A 309 -11.39 24.90 1.75
C THR A 309 -11.47 26.42 1.84
N PHE A 310 -10.54 27.20 1.26
CA PHE A 310 -10.70 28.66 1.22
C PHE A 310 -9.97 29.39 0.09
N ASN A 311 -8.71 29.09 -0.29
CA ASN A 311 -7.99 29.95 -1.26
C ASN A 311 -8.68 29.95 -2.63
N ASN A 312 -9.10 28.78 -3.13
CA ASN A 312 -9.78 28.69 -4.41
C ASN A 312 -11.13 29.39 -4.36
N VAL A 313 -11.86 29.29 -3.24
CA VAL A 313 -13.15 29.97 -3.04
C VAL A 313 -12.97 31.48 -3.09
N LEU A 314 -12.05 32.05 -2.30
CA LEU A 314 -11.78 33.50 -2.31
C LEU A 314 -11.39 33.99 -3.71
N LYS A 315 -10.54 33.23 -4.41
CA LYS A 315 -10.09 33.55 -5.77
C LYS A 315 -11.21 33.48 -6.81
N ILE A 316 -12.04 32.44 -6.76
CA ILE A 316 -13.09 32.21 -7.77
C ILE A 316 -14.27 33.16 -7.57
N TYR A 317 -14.67 33.40 -6.32
CA TYR A 317 -15.75 34.34 -6.00
C TYR A 317 -15.28 35.80 -6.00
N ASN A 318 -13.97 36.04 -6.00
CA ASN A 318 -13.35 37.37 -5.94
C ASN A 318 -13.85 38.19 -4.73
N ILE A 319 -13.85 37.55 -3.56
CA ILE A 319 -14.26 38.12 -2.28
C ILE A 319 -13.11 38.09 -1.28
N ASN A 320 -13.12 39.03 -0.33
CA ASN A 320 -12.20 39.04 0.80
C ASN A 320 -13.01 38.82 2.09
N ILE A 321 -12.67 37.76 2.82
CA ILE A 321 -13.30 37.41 4.09
C ILE A 321 -12.22 37.43 5.18
N ASN A 322 -12.56 37.96 6.36
CA ASN A 322 -11.65 37.97 7.50
C ASN A 322 -11.77 36.65 8.28
N LYS A 323 -10.65 36.18 8.85
CA LYS A 323 -10.67 35.07 9.81
C LYS A 323 -11.44 35.48 11.06
N THR A 324 -12.28 34.60 11.56
CA THR A 324 -12.90 34.73 12.88
C THR A 324 -11.90 34.37 13.98
N GLU A 325 -12.16 34.79 15.22
CA GLU A 325 -11.30 34.48 16.38
C GLU A 325 -11.19 32.96 16.66
N ASN A 326 -12.21 32.21 16.22
CA ASN A 326 -12.33 30.76 16.34
C ASN A 326 -11.94 30.03 15.04
N SER A 327 -11.34 30.71 14.06
CA SER A 327 -10.93 30.10 12.79
C SER A 327 -10.07 28.86 13.03
N GLY A 328 -10.59 27.69 12.66
CA GLY A 328 -9.93 26.40 12.89
C GLY A 328 -9.75 25.98 14.35
N LYS A 329 -10.40 26.65 15.32
CA LYS A 329 -10.45 26.24 16.72
C LYS A 329 -11.77 25.52 16.98
N TYR A 330 -11.69 24.27 17.42
CA TYR A 330 -12.85 23.46 17.79
C TYR A 330 -13.06 23.47 19.31
N TYR A 331 -14.30 23.66 19.75
CA TYR A 331 -14.71 23.55 21.16
C TYR A 331 -15.61 22.32 21.34
N PRO A 332 -15.10 21.19 21.88
CA PRO A 332 -15.91 20.01 22.13
C PRO A 332 -16.72 20.18 23.43
N GLU A 333 -17.90 20.80 23.34
CA GLU A 333 -18.93 20.67 24.37
C GLU A 333 -20.05 19.76 23.85
N TYR A 334 -19.80 18.46 23.77
CA TYR A 334 -20.79 17.39 23.97
C TYR A 334 -20.03 16.08 24.19
N GLY A 335 -20.09 15.59 25.42
CA GLY A 335 -19.34 14.44 25.91
C GLY A 335 -19.72 13.14 25.22
N SER A 336 -18.71 12.52 24.62
CA SER A 336 -18.29 11.17 24.96
C SER A 336 -16.77 11.18 24.83
N GLU A 337 -16.08 11.09 25.95
CA GLU A 337 -14.63 10.94 26.01
C GLU A 337 -14.20 9.76 25.15
N VAL A 338 -13.38 10.04 24.13
CA VAL A 338 -12.13 9.30 23.93
C VAL A 338 -11.11 10.36 23.53
N GLU A 339 -10.31 10.80 24.50
CA GLU A 339 -8.99 11.32 24.17
C GLU A 339 -8.23 10.18 23.48
N LEU A 340 -8.01 10.26 22.16
CA LEU A 340 -6.97 9.46 21.53
C LEU A 340 -5.64 10.16 21.82
N ASN A 341 -5.14 9.95 23.03
CA ASN A 341 -3.72 9.99 23.27
C ASN A 341 -3.15 8.74 22.56
N MET A 342 -2.91 8.84 21.24
CA MET A 342 -2.37 7.74 20.41
C MET A 342 -0.84 7.66 20.46
N GLY A 343 -0.22 8.12 21.56
CA GLY A 343 1.15 7.71 21.85
C GLY A 343 1.21 6.18 21.83
N ILE A 344 2.26 5.63 21.23
CA ILE A 344 2.42 4.18 21.15
C ILE A 344 2.69 3.65 22.57
N ASN A 345 1.64 3.14 23.20
CA ASN A 345 1.76 2.53 24.51
C ASN A 345 2.39 1.15 24.37
N LYS A 346 3.32 0.84 25.28
CA LYS A 346 3.82 -0.51 25.39
C LYS A 346 2.70 -1.44 25.86
N ILE A 347 2.77 -2.69 25.40
CA ILE A 347 1.80 -3.73 25.73
C ILE A 347 2.43 -4.71 26.70
N LYS A 348 1.71 -5.04 27.76
CA LYS A 348 2.12 -6.07 28.71
C LYS A 348 1.72 -7.45 28.21
N ILE A 349 2.68 -8.35 28.06
CA ILE A 349 2.45 -9.76 27.72
C ILE A 349 3.15 -10.62 28.78
N GLY A 350 2.37 -11.29 29.62
CA GLY A 350 2.91 -11.94 30.81
C GLY A 350 3.59 -10.93 31.73
N GLU A 351 4.88 -11.11 31.98
CA GLU A 351 5.68 -10.23 32.84
C GLU A 351 6.41 -9.11 32.08
N LYS A 352 6.45 -9.17 30.74
CA LYS A 352 7.20 -8.22 29.91
C LYS A 352 6.32 -7.11 29.36
N GLU A 353 6.91 -5.93 29.19
CA GLU A 353 6.27 -4.76 28.59
C GLU A 353 7.04 -4.36 27.32
N VAL A 354 6.38 -4.45 26.17
CA VAL A 354 7.03 -4.40 24.85
C VAL A 354 6.35 -3.44 23.89
N MET A 355 7.09 -2.93 22.91
CA MET A 355 6.51 -2.11 21.83
C MET A 355 5.54 -2.94 20.97
N PRO A 356 4.44 -2.35 20.46
CA PRO A 356 3.34 -3.09 19.82
C PRO A 356 3.61 -3.45 18.35
N PHE A 357 4.84 -3.78 17.98
CA PHE A 357 5.18 -4.23 16.63
C PHE A 357 5.82 -5.61 16.62
N THR A 358 5.50 -6.36 15.57
CA THR A 358 6.14 -7.64 15.26
C THR A 358 6.43 -7.76 13.77
N ILE A 359 7.43 -8.59 13.44
CA ILE A 359 7.60 -9.12 12.10
C ILE A 359 6.92 -10.50 12.09
N PRO A 360 5.92 -10.75 11.21
CA PRO A 360 5.20 -12.02 11.20
C PRO A 360 6.10 -13.23 10.96
N SER A 361 5.73 -14.36 11.58
CA SER A 361 6.41 -15.64 11.38
C SER A 361 6.71 -15.93 9.92
N GLY A 362 7.98 -16.21 9.65
CA GLY A 362 8.46 -16.59 8.32
C GLY A 362 8.97 -15.45 7.43
N ILE A 363 9.01 -14.23 7.97
CA ILE A 363 9.50 -13.01 7.33
C ILE A 363 10.75 -12.51 8.06
N ILE A 364 11.89 -12.35 7.39
CA ILE A 364 13.20 -11.83 7.88
C ILE A 364 13.81 -12.58 9.08
N THR A 365 13.09 -12.77 10.18
CA THR A 365 13.48 -13.45 11.44
C THR A 365 13.47 -14.98 11.34
N THR A 366 13.87 -15.52 10.18
CA THR A 366 13.82 -16.97 9.90
C THR A 366 15.12 -17.69 10.26
N HIS A 367 16.23 -16.97 10.28
CA HIS A 367 17.54 -17.43 10.76
C HIS A 367 17.90 -16.72 12.05
N ILE A 368 18.63 -17.41 12.92
CA ILE A 368 19.01 -16.91 14.24
C ILE A 368 19.78 -15.59 14.17
N GLU A 369 20.68 -15.41 13.19
CA GLU A 369 21.47 -14.18 13.08
C GLU A 369 20.62 -12.98 12.64
N SER A 370 19.68 -13.16 11.71
CA SER A 370 18.71 -12.10 11.39
C SER A 370 17.76 -11.81 12.55
N LEU A 371 17.39 -12.83 13.32
CA LEU A 371 16.57 -12.68 14.52
C LEU A 371 17.31 -11.84 15.58
N LYS A 372 18.56 -12.19 15.90
CA LYS A 372 19.44 -11.43 16.82
C LYS A 372 19.61 -9.97 16.35
N LYS A 373 19.78 -9.77 15.05
CA LYS A 373 19.95 -8.44 14.48
C LYS A 373 18.70 -7.57 14.65
N VAL A 374 17.53 -8.08 14.28
CA VAL A 374 16.25 -7.37 14.50
C VAL A 374 16.04 -7.08 15.98
N MET A 375 16.30 -8.07 16.84
CA MET A 375 16.14 -7.95 18.29
C MET A 375 17.03 -6.87 18.91
N SER A 376 18.27 -6.72 18.43
CA SER A 376 19.25 -5.77 18.99
C SER A 376 19.24 -4.39 18.34
N GLU A 377 18.91 -4.29 17.04
CA GLU A 377 19.05 -3.05 16.28
C GLU A 377 17.74 -2.28 16.08
N ILE A 378 16.58 -2.92 16.27
CA ILE A 378 15.25 -2.35 16.02
C ILE A 378 14.41 -2.38 17.30
N SER A 379 14.48 -1.29 18.08
CA SER A 379 13.80 -1.12 19.36
C SER A 379 12.28 -1.25 19.28
N GLU A 380 11.69 -0.80 18.18
CA GLU A 380 10.26 -0.68 17.95
C GLU A 380 9.59 -2.05 17.76
N VAL A 381 10.32 -3.05 17.27
CA VAL A 381 9.82 -4.43 17.14
C VAL A 381 9.90 -5.12 18.51
N GLY A 382 8.86 -4.97 19.32
CA GLY A 382 8.80 -5.53 20.68
C GLY A 382 8.56 -7.04 20.71
N ILE A 383 7.89 -7.62 19.71
CA ILE A 383 7.68 -9.07 19.63
C ILE A 383 8.48 -9.66 18.48
N ILE A 384 9.41 -10.54 18.83
CA ILE A 384 10.28 -11.26 17.90
C ILE A 384 9.64 -12.61 17.60
N THR A 385 8.96 -12.71 16.46
CA THR A 385 8.31 -13.96 16.06
C THR A 385 9.25 -14.83 15.23
N THR A 386 9.43 -16.09 15.61
CA THR A 386 10.26 -17.05 14.87
C THR A 386 9.56 -17.55 13.61
N LYS A 387 10.28 -18.24 12.71
CA LYS A 387 9.63 -19.11 11.72
C LYS A 387 8.83 -20.19 12.44
N SER A 388 7.69 -20.62 11.86
CA SER A 388 6.95 -21.80 12.35
C SER A 388 7.82 -23.06 12.34
N ILE A 389 8.05 -23.64 13.53
CA ILE A 389 8.85 -24.85 13.75
C ILE A 389 7.94 -26.06 13.96
N GLY A 390 8.31 -27.19 13.36
CA GLY A 390 7.64 -28.47 13.55
C GLY A 390 8.54 -29.48 14.25
N PRO A 391 8.05 -30.70 14.51
CA PRO A 391 8.83 -31.74 15.18
C PRO A 391 10.09 -32.10 14.39
N GLU A 392 9.94 -32.29 13.07
CA GLU A 392 10.99 -32.77 12.17
C GLU A 392 11.40 -31.72 11.12
N PRO A 393 12.65 -31.78 10.62
CA PRO A 393 13.12 -30.92 9.54
C PRO A 393 12.24 -31.01 8.28
N ARG A 394 12.00 -29.86 7.64
CA ARG A 394 11.27 -29.77 6.37
C ARG A 394 12.05 -28.94 5.36
N LEU A 395 12.23 -29.50 4.17
CA LEU A 395 12.87 -28.80 3.03
C LEU A 395 11.96 -27.75 2.39
N GLY A 396 10.63 -27.88 2.53
CA GLY A 396 9.65 -27.04 1.88
C GLY A 396 9.37 -27.43 0.43
N ASN A 397 8.64 -26.58 -0.28
CA ASN A 397 8.33 -26.78 -1.70
C ASN A 397 9.54 -26.40 -2.58
N ARG A 398 9.60 -26.98 -3.77
CA ARG A 398 10.61 -26.64 -4.78
C ARG A 398 10.26 -25.32 -5.47
N GLU A 399 11.27 -24.50 -5.72
CA GLU A 399 11.17 -23.19 -6.38
C GLU A 399 10.61 -23.22 -7.82
N PRO A 400 9.90 -22.15 -8.28
CA PRO A 400 9.52 -20.93 -7.55
C PRO A 400 8.51 -21.19 -6.43
N VAL A 401 8.77 -20.55 -5.30
CA VAL A 401 7.90 -20.59 -4.11
C VAL A 401 7.27 -19.23 -3.77
N ILE A 402 7.55 -18.21 -4.58
CA ILE A 402 7.03 -16.86 -4.41
C ILE A 402 6.84 -16.18 -5.78
N GLY A 403 5.82 -15.35 -5.93
CA GLY A 403 5.59 -14.55 -7.12
C GLY A 403 4.84 -13.25 -6.79
N GLY A 404 5.15 -12.17 -7.51
CA GLY A 404 4.43 -10.90 -7.40
C GLY A 404 3.36 -10.79 -8.47
N TYR A 405 2.08 -10.82 -8.08
CA TYR A 405 0.96 -10.76 -9.02
C TYR A 405 0.46 -9.33 -9.27
N SER A 406 0.81 -8.39 -8.40
CA SER A 406 0.51 -6.95 -8.51
C SER A 406 1.50 -6.18 -7.61
N PRO A 407 1.76 -4.87 -7.82
CA PRO A 407 2.59 -4.08 -6.91
C PRO A 407 2.16 -4.25 -5.45
N GLY A 408 3.12 -4.50 -4.55
CA GLY A 408 2.86 -4.73 -3.13
C GLY A 408 2.07 -5.99 -2.79
N CYS A 409 1.84 -6.90 -3.75
CA CYS A 409 1.02 -8.10 -3.56
C CYS A 409 1.77 -9.38 -3.99
N LEU A 410 1.83 -10.36 -3.09
CA LEU A 410 2.61 -11.58 -3.27
C LEU A 410 1.74 -12.82 -3.13
N VAL A 411 2.02 -13.84 -3.94
CA VAL A 411 1.55 -15.21 -3.74
C VAL A 411 2.74 -16.09 -3.35
N ASN A 412 2.57 -16.93 -2.33
CA ASN A 412 3.67 -17.77 -1.83
C ASN A 412 3.23 -19.20 -1.50
N ALA A 413 4.13 -20.15 -1.70
CA ALA A 413 3.97 -21.55 -1.36
C ALA A 413 5.28 -22.13 -0.82
N ILE A 414 5.76 -21.63 0.33
CA ILE A 414 7.04 -22.03 0.92
C ILE A 414 7.04 -23.49 1.43
N GLY A 415 5.89 -23.99 1.92
CA GLY A 415 5.76 -25.37 2.40
C GLY A 415 6.28 -25.64 3.82
N LEU A 416 6.29 -24.61 4.69
CA LEU A 416 6.75 -24.69 6.09
C LEU A 416 8.20 -25.20 6.22
N LYS A 417 9.10 -24.74 5.34
CA LYS A 417 10.55 -25.02 5.44
C LYS A 417 11.07 -24.59 6.83
N ASN A 418 11.65 -25.53 7.58
CA ASN A 418 12.16 -25.32 8.94
C ASN A 418 13.18 -26.42 9.32
N PRO A 419 14.08 -26.18 10.29
CA PRO A 419 15.13 -27.13 10.68
C PRO A 419 14.66 -28.25 11.62
N GLY A 420 13.40 -28.27 12.07
CA GLY A 420 12.91 -29.17 13.11
C GLY A 420 13.19 -28.63 14.53
N ALA A 421 12.50 -29.18 15.52
CA ALA A 421 12.52 -28.66 16.89
C ALA A 421 13.89 -28.79 17.56
N ASP A 422 14.57 -29.93 17.39
CA ASP A 422 15.86 -30.20 18.04
C ASP A 422 16.97 -29.27 17.53
N GLU A 423 17.12 -29.12 16.22
CA GLU A 423 18.14 -28.22 15.64
C GLU A 423 17.80 -26.75 15.91
N PHE A 424 16.51 -26.40 15.93
CA PHE A 424 16.11 -25.04 16.28
C PHE A 424 16.40 -24.71 17.75
N ALA A 425 16.12 -25.63 18.68
CA ALA A 425 16.44 -25.47 20.10
C ALA A 425 17.95 -25.21 20.29
N LYS A 426 18.81 -26.03 19.67
CA LYS A 426 20.27 -25.81 19.68
C LYS A 426 20.66 -24.43 19.15
N SER A 427 19.98 -23.93 18.12
CA SER A 427 20.28 -22.60 17.57
C SER A 427 19.88 -21.45 18.50
N LEU A 428 18.95 -21.68 19.43
CA LEU A 428 18.52 -20.72 20.44
C LEU A 428 19.33 -20.82 21.74
N GLU A 429 20.11 -21.90 21.94
CA GLU A 429 20.95 -22.04 23.13
C GLU A 429 21.91 -20.84 23.27
N GLY A 430 21.91 -20.23 24.45
CA GLY A 430 22.72 -19.04 24.74
C GLY A 430 22.20 -17.74 24.13
N LEU A 431 21.00 -17.73 23.53
CA LEU A 431 20.35 -16.49 23.11
C LEU A 431 19.84 -15.73 24.34
N GLU A 432 20.33 -14.52 24.55
CA GLU A 432 19.81 -13.59 25.55
C GLU A 432 18.70 -12.74 24.92
N VAL A 433 17.50 -12.79 25.51
CA VAL A 433 16.36 -11.98 25.07
C VAL A 433 16.27 -10.74 25.96
N PRO A 434 16.40 -9.52 25.42
CA PRO A 434 16.26 -8.29 26.20
C PRO A 434 14.91 -8.17 26.91
N GLU A 435 14.87 -7.42 28.02
CA GLU A 435 13.66 -7.23 28.84
C GLU A 435 12.51 -6.55 28.07
N ASP A 436 12.85 -5.67 27.13
CA ASP A 436 11.90 -4.96 26.27
C ASP A 436 11.47 -5.77 25.02
N LYS A 437 11.87 -7.04 24.94
CA LYS A 437 11.57 -7.96 23.84
C LYS A 437 10.84 -9.20 24.31
N PHE A 438 9.85 -9.63 23.54
CA PHE A 438 9.11 -10.88 23.74
C PHE A 438 9.42 -11.86 22.60
N LEU A 439 10.15 -12.94 22.89
CA LEU A 439 10.46 -13.99 21.92
C LEU A 439 9.28 -14.96 21.78
N LEU A 440 8.55 -14.84 20.66
CA LEU A 440 7.36 -15.62 20.36
C LEU A 440 7.70 -16.77 19.39
N ALA A 441 7.73 -18.00 19.91
CA ALA A 441 7.97 -19.19 19.10
C ALA A 441 6.72 -19.56 18.29
N SER A 442 6.77 -19.34 16.98
CA SER A 442 5.76 -19.90 16.07
C SER A 442 5.98 -21.40 15.93
N ILE A 443 4.97 -22.21 16.20
CA ILE A 443 5.05 -23.68 16.12
C ILE A 443 3.88 -24.26 15.32
N PHE A 444 4.07 -25.43 14.71
CA PHE A 444 3.01 -26.16 14.03
C PHE A 444 3.13 -27.68 14.28
N GLY A 445 2.00 -28.37 14.28
CA GLY A 445 1.90 -29.82 14.39
C GLY A 445 0.70 -30.36 13.62
N LYS A 446 0.66 -31.68 13.40
CA LYS A 446 -0.50 -32.36 12.80
C LYS A 446 -1.62 -32.67 13.80
N ASN A 447 -1.29 -32.69 15.09
CA ASN A 447 -2.19 -32.98 16.21
C ASN A 447 -1.64 -32.35 17.50
N SER A 448 -2.40 -32.42 18.60
CA SER A 448 -2.02 -31.88 19.91
C SER A 448 -0.68 -32.44 20.42
N GLU A 449 -0.40 -33.73 20.21
CA GLU A 449 0.85 -34.38 20.62
C GLU A 449 2.08 -33.75 19.96
N GLU A 450 2.04 -33.51 18.64
CA GLU A 450 3.15 -32.85 17.93
C GLU A 450 3.33 -31.40 18.41
N PHE A 451 2.25 -30.66 18.65
CA PHE A 451 2.34 -29.30 19.22
C PHE A 451 3.00 -29.31 20.60
N ILE A 452 2.59 -30.21 21.50
CA ILE A 452 3.17 -30.35 22.84
C ILE A 452 4.64 -30.76 22.76
N PHE A 453 5.00 -31.65 21.85
CA PHE A 453 6.40 -32.06 21.65
C PHE A 453 7.29 -30.88 21.30
N VAL A 454 6.91 -30.08 20.31
CA VAL A 454 7.68 -28.90 19.89
C VAL A 454 7.71 -27.85 21.01
N MET A 455 6.56 -27.61 21.65
CA MET A 455 6.45 -26.67 22.76
C MET A 455 7.43 -27.02 23.89
N LYS A 456 7.43 -28.27 24.37
CA LYS A 456 8.33 -28.72 25.46
C LYS A 456 9.81 -28.61 25.12
N LYS A 457 10.17 -28.72 23.84
CA LYS A 457 11.56 -28.56 23.38
C LYS A 457 12.05 -27.11 23.44
N LEU A 458 11.12 -26.15 23.37
CA LEU A 458 11.44 -24.73 23.25
C LEU A 458 11.04 -23.92 24.49
N GLU A 459 10.27 -24.49 25.42
CA GLU A 459 9.64 -23.80 26.55
C GLU A 459 10.59 -22.95 27.39
N ASP A 460 11.78 -23.48 27.69
CA ASP A 460 12.79 -22.79 28.50
C ASP A 460 13.61 -21.75 27.71
N LEU A 461 13.49 -21.75 26.37
CA LEU A 461 14.28 -20.91 25.47
C LEU A 461 13.50 -19.69 24.96
N VAL A 462 12.19 -19.61 25.25
CA VAL A 462 11.29 -18.59 24.67
C VAL A 462 10.33 -18.01 25.71
N ASP A 463 9.72 -16.86 25.37
CA ASP A 463 8.79 -16.16 26.25
C ASP A 463 7.35 -16.65 26.08
N GLY A 464 6.98 -17.12 24.88
CA GLY A 464 5.65 -17.65 24.61
C GLY A 464 5.54 -18.33 23.24
N PHE A 465 4.33 -18.78 22.91
CA PHE A 465 4.07 -19.59 21.72
C PHE A 465 2.99 -18.98 20.82
N GLU A 466 3.21 -19.01 19.51
CA GLU A 466 2.20 -18.80 18.47
C GLU A 466 1.87 -20.15 17.84
N LEU A 467 0.63 -20.63 18.01
CA LEU A 467 0.16 -21.86 17.38
C LEU A 467 -0.28 -21.55 15.95
N ASN A 468 0.49 -21.98 14.97
CA ASN A 468 0.14 -21.85 13.56
C ASN A 468 -0.86 -22.95 13.15
N LEU A 469 -2.15 -22.62 13.23
CA LEU A 469 -3.26 -23.54 12.99
C LEU A 469 -3.62 -23.70 11.50
N SER A 470 -2.86 -23.08 10.58
CA SER A 470 -3.18 -23.09 9.15
C SER A 470 -2.72 -24.33 8.38
N CYS A 471 -2.29 -25.41 9.04
CA CYS A 471 -1.59 -26.52 8.39
C CYS A 471 -2.53 -27.41 7.53
N PRO A 472 -2.27 -27.59 6.23
CA PRO A 472 -3.17 -28.31 5.31
C PRO A 472 -2.92 -29.83 5.22
N HIS A 473 -1.96 -30.41 5.97
CA HIS A 473 -1.45 -31.77 5.71
C HIS A 473 -1.37 -32.70 6.94
N ALA A 474 -2.38 -32.68 7.81
CA ALA A 474 -2.60 -33.79 8.73
C ALA A 474 -3.29 -34.95 7.99
N LYS A 475 -2.56 -36.04 7.72
CA LYS A 475 -3.18 -37.29 7.25
C LYS A 475 -4.14 -37.78 8.35
N GLY A 476 -5.44 -37.70 8.10
CA GLY A 476 -6.51 -38.06 9.04
C GLY A 476 -7.58 -36.98 9.18
N TYR A 477 -7.20 -35.71 9.00
CA TYR A 477 -8.09 -34.53 9.05
C TYR A 477 -7.73 -33.60 7.88
N GLY A 478 -8.30 -33.82 6.70
CA GLY A 478 -8.01 -32.97 5.53
C GLY A 478 -8.38 -31.51 5.81
N MET A 479 -7.60 -30.52 5.35
CA MET A 479 -7.86 -29.05 5.39
C MET A 479 -8.40 -28.38 6.70
N GLN A 480 -8.68 -29.13 7.77
CA GLN A 480 -9.67 -28.74 8.80
C GLN A 480 -9.11 -28.16 10.10
N LEU A 481 -7.81 -28.31 10.41
CA LEU A 481 -7.25 -28.00 11.74
C LEU A 481 -7.55 -26.57 12.24
N GLY A 482 -7.46 -25.57 11.36
CA GLY A 482 -7.73 -24.16 11.68
C GLY A 482 -9.09 -23.65 11.21
N GLN A 483 -9.95 -24.54 10.71
CA GLN A 483 -11.28 -24.20 10.17
C GLN A 483 -12.43 -24.79 10.99
N ASP A 484 -12.14 -25.75 11.87
CA ASP A 484 -13.11 -26.36 12.77
C ASP A 484 -12.92 -25.81 14.21
N PRO A 485 -13.91 -25.11 14.78
CA PRO A 485 -13.84 -24.57 16.13
C PRO A 485 -13.51 -25.62 17.21
N GLU A 486 -14.06 -26.83 17.13
CA GLU A 486 -13.85 -27.85 18.17
C GLU A 486 -12.41 -28.37 18.16
N ILE A 487 -11.85 -28.60 16.97
CA ILE A 487 -10.45 -29.02 16.81
C ILE A 487 -9.51 -27.92 17.31
N VAL A 488 -9.80 -26.66 16.98
CA VAL A 488 -9.01 -25.51 17.46
C VAL A 488 -9.03 -25.45 18.98
N LYS A 489 -10.19 -25.57 19.61
CA LYS A 489 -10.33 -25.58 21.07
C LYS A 489 -9.56 -26.74 21.71
N GLU A 490 -9.65 -27.94 21.14
CA GLU A 490 -8.94 -29.14 21.63
C GLU A 490 -7.42 -28.93 21.65
N ILE A 491 -6.86 -28.48 20.52
CA ILE A 491 -5.42 -28.26 20.39
C ILE A 491 -4.95 -27.17 21.33
N VAL A 492 -5.64 -26.02 21.35
CA VAL A 492 -5.26 -24.89 22.21
C VAL A 492 -5.34 -25.31 23.68
N SER A 493 -6.41 -25.98 24.10
CA SER A 493 -6.58 -26.50 25.47
C SER A 493 -5.49 -27.48 25.87
N SER A 494 -5.14 -28.39 24.96
CA SER A 494 -4.07 -29.36 25.20
C SER A 494 -2.71 -28.69 25.40
N VAL A 495 -2.38 -27.68 24.59
CA VAL A 495 -1.13 -26.95 24.73
C VAL A 495 -1.12 -26.09 26.00
N CYS A 496 -2.16 -25.28 26.22
CA CYS A 496 -2.25 -24.38 27.38
C CYS A 496 -2.26 -25.14 28.71
N SER A 497 -2.79 -26.36 28.76
CA SER A 497 -2.75 -27.21 29.96
C SER A 497 -1.35 -27.78 30.27
N ASN A 498 -0.40 -27.69 29.33
CA ASN A 498 0.94 -28.25 29.44
C ASN A 498 2.05 -27.19 29.56
N THR A 499 1.71 -25.90 29.56
CA THR A 499 2.68 -24.81 29.75
C THR A 499 2.09 -23.67 30.55
N ASN A 500 2.92 -22.97 31.30
CA ASN A 500 2.53 -21.71 31.96
C ASN A 500 2.88 -20.47 31.11
N LYS A 501 3.51 -20.66 29.94
CA LYS A 501 3.90 -19.57 29.05
C LYS A 501 2.67 -19.05 28.27
N PRO A 502 2.61 -17.75 27.92
CA PRO A 502 1.57 -17.20 27.06
C PRO A 502 1.45 -17.94 25.72
N VAL A 503 0.22 -18.30 25.35
CA VAL A 503 -0.10 -18.98 24.08
C VAL A 503 -1.04 -18.11 23.25
N PHE A 504 -0.66 -17.88 22.00
CA PHE A 504 -1.43 -17.16 20.99
C PHE A 504 -1.88 -18.11 19.88
N ALA A 505 -3.13 -18.00 19.42
CA ALA A 505 -3.63 -18.80 18.30
C ALA A 505 -3.57 -18.00 16.99
N LYS A 506 -2.83 -18.48 15.98
CA LYS A 506 -2.75 -17.82 14.66
C LYS A 506 -3.81 -18.37 13.71
N LEU A 507 -4.73 -17.50 13.30
CA LEU A 507 -5.93 -17.89 12.57
C LEU A 507 -5.79 -17.64 11.07
N THR A 508 -6.42 -18.54 10.30
CA THR A 508 -6.56 -18.42 8.85
C THR A 508 -7.84 -17.63 8.51
N PRO A 509 -7.80 -16.73 7.51
CA PRO A 509 -8.99 -16.04 7.02
C PRO A 509 -9.88 -16.95 6.14
N ASN A 510 -9.40 -18.13 5.76
CA ASN A 510 -10.08 -19.06 4.84
C ASN A 510 -11.12 -19.92 5.59
N VAL A 511 -12.07 -19.27 6.26
CA VAL A 511 -13.14 -19.87 7.07
C VAL A 511 -14.46 -19.12 6.85
N GLY A 512 -15.59 -19.76 7.16
CA GLY A 512 -16.90 -19.12 7.07
C GLY A 512 -17.07 -17.97 8.08
N ASN A 513 -16.71 -18.23 9.34
CA ASN A 513 -16.79 -17.24 10.43
C ASN A 513 -15.52 -17.30 11.29
N ILE A 514 -14.64 -16.31 11.16
CA ILE A 514 -13.38 -16.28 11.92
C ILE A 514 -13.59 -15.95 13.40
N GLY A 515 -14.67 -15.25 13.76
CA GLY A 515 -15.01 -14.92 15.14
C GLY A 515 -15.35 -16.17 15.97
N GLU A 516 -16.00 -17.16 15.37
CA GLU A 516 -16.26 -18.46 16.01
C GLU A 516 -14.97 -19.23 16.30
N ILE A 517 -14.03 -19.22 15.34
CA ILE A 517 -12.71 -19.86 15.51
C ILE A 517 -11.92 -19.15 16.62
N ALA A 518 -11.96 -17.81 16.67
CA ALA A 518 -11.29 -17.04 17.71
C ALA A 518 -11.89 -17.30 19.10
N LYS A 519 -13.21 -17.32 19.23
CA LYS A 519 -13.90 -17.72 20.47
C LYS A 519 -13.48 -19.11 20.91
N ALA A 520 -13.39 -20.06 19.99
CA ALA A 520 -12.98 -21.42 20.31
C ALA A 520 -11.53 -21.50 20.81
N ALA A 521 -10.62 -20.75 20.20
CA ALA A 521 -9.24 -20.63 20.68
C ALA A 521 -9.17 -20.01 22.09
N VAL A 522 -9.87 -18.91 22.34
CA VAL A 522 -9.93 -18.28 23.68
C VAL A 522 -10.55 -19.21 24.71
N ASN A 523 -11.63 -19.93 24.37
CA ASN A 523 -12.23 -20.94 25.23
C ASN A 523 -11.31 -22.16 25.48
N GLY A 524 -10.32 -22.38 24.62
CA GLY A 524 -9.24 -23.33 24.83
C GLY A 524 -8.12 -22.79 25.72
N GLY A 525 -8.16 -21.54 26.16
CA GLY A 525 -7.16 -20.93 27.03
C GLY A 525 -6.09 -20.10 26.32
N ALA A 526 -6.21 -19.84 25.00
CA ALA A 526 -5.32 -18.88 24.35
C ALA A 526 -5.49 -17.49 24.99
N CYS A 527 -4.37 -16.88 25.37
CA CYS A 527 -4.34 -15.53 25.96
C CYS A 527 -4.37 -14.41 24.91
N GLY A 528 -4.23 -14.77 23.62
CA GLY A 528 -4.30 -13.83 22.52
C GLY A 528 -4.50 -14.51 21.17
N ILE A 529 -4.81 -13.70 20.17
CA ILE A 529 -5.07 -14.13 18.80
C ILE A 529 -4.07 -13.44 17.86
N VAL A 530 -3.56 -14.19 16.89
CA VAL A 530 -2.79 -13.62 15.77
C VAL A 530 -3.62 -13.75 14.50
N ALA A 531 -3.90 -12.63 13.83
CA ALA A 531 -4.73 -12.64 12.64
C ALA A 531 -4.31 -11.54 11.65
N ILE A 532 -4.31 -11.77 10.34
CA ILE A 532 -4.65 -13.01 9.63
C ILE A 532 -3.42 -13.66 9.01
N ASN A 533 -3.47 -14.98 8.87
CA ASN A 533 -2.61 -15.69 7.93
C ASN A 533 -2.97 -15.32 6.48
N THR A 534 -2.21 -15.82 5.50
CA THR A 534 -2.44 -15.53 4.07
C THR A 534 -3.82 -15.98 3.58
N VAL A 535 -4.37 -15.25 2.61
CA VAL A 535 -5.68 -15.55 1.97
C VAL A 535 -5.50 -16.50 0.79
N GLY A 536 -6.43 -17.41 0.52
CA GLY A 536 -6.42 -18.18 -0.72
C GLY A 536 -7.00 -19.59 -0.60
N PRO A 537 -6.61 -20.51 -1.50
CA PRO A 537 -5.48 -20.39 -2.44
C PRO A 537 -5.70 -19.40 -3.59
N GLY A 538 -4.62 -18.74 -4.03
CA GLY A 538 -4.52 -17.99 -5.27
C GLY A 538 -3.46 -18.55 -6.23
N CYS A 539 -3.49 -18.14 -7.49
CA CYS A 539 -2.57 -18.58 -8.53
C CYS A 539 -2.02 -17.37 -9.31
N TYR A 540 -0.73 -17.41 -9.64
CA TYR A 540 -0.06 -16.42 -10.49
C TYR A 540 0.57 -17.15 -11.67
N SER A 541 0.28 -16.66 -12.88
CA SER A 541 0.72 -17.29 -14.12
C SER A 541 1.39 -16.28 -15.06
N VAL A 542 2.37 -16.77 -15.82
CA VAL A 542 3.05 -16.04 -16.89
C VAL A 542 2.95 -16.89 -18.15
N ASP A 543 2.51 -16.29 -19.25
CA ASP A 543 2.27 -16.97 -20.53
C ASP A 543 1.43 -18.26 -20.39
N GLY A 544 0.41 -18.23 -19.51
CA GLY A 544 -0.49 -19.37 -19.26
C GLY A 544 0.10 -20.47 -18.37
N HIS A 545 1.32 -20.31 -17.86
CA HIS A 545 1.95 -21.27 -16.97
C HIS A 545 1.96 -20.78 -15.52
N PRO A 546 1.54 -21.59 -14.54
CA PRO A 546 1.65 -21.21 -13.13
C PRO A 546 3.12 -21.07 -12.75
N VAL A 547 3.44 -19.95 -12.10
CA VAL A 547 4.81 -19.66 -11.66
C VAL A 547 5.21 -20.55 -10.50
N LEU A 548 4.32 -20.69 -9.51
CA LEU A 548 4.59 -21.54 -8.34
C LEU A 548 4.60 -23.01 -8.75
N THR A 549 5.61 -23.76 -8.29
CA THR A 549 5.66 -25.22 -8.52
C THR A 549 4.49 -25.94 -7.84
N ALA A 550 4.03 -25.42 -6.70
CA ALA A 550 2.83 -25.91 -6.01
C ALA A 550 1.52 -25.51 -6.71
N VAL A 551 1.60 -24.75 -7.82
CA VAL A 551 0.50 -24.13 -8.58
C VAL A 551 -0.23 -23.03 -7.80
N ASN A 552 -0.70 -23.38 -6.61
CA ASN A 552 -1.48 -22.52 -5.73
C ASN A 552 -0.65 -22.09 -4.52
N GLY A 553 -0.94 -20.89 -4.00
CA GLY A 553 -0.29 -20.35 -2.81
C GLY A 553 -1.16 -19.37 -2.03
N GLY A 554 -0.66 -18.94 -0.87
CA GLY A 554 -1.27 -17.91 -0.05
C GLY A 554 -0.96 -16.51 -0.56
N LEU A 555 -1.99 -15.69 -0.68
CA LEU A 555 -1.96 -14.28 -1.04
C LEU A 555 -1.64 -13.42 0.18
N SER A 556 -0.78 -12.43 -0.01
CA SER A 556 -0.32 -11.48 1.01
C SER A 556 -0.05 -10.10 0.41
N GLY A 557 0.15 -9.11 1.26
CA GLY A 557 0.38 -7.73 0.85
C GLY A 557 -0.91 -6.89 0.81
N VAL A 558 -0.82 -5.70 0.23
CA VAL A 558 -1.90 -4.70 0.29
C VAL A 558 -3.24 -5.23 -0.26
N GLY A 559 -3.19 -6.16 -1.21
CA GLY A 559 -4.39 -6.81 -1.78
C GLY A 559 -5.25 -7.58 -0.77
N ILE A 560 -4.72 -7.98 0.39
CA ILE A 560 -5.49 -8.68 1.43
C ILE A 560 -5.87 -7.77 2.62
N LYS A 561 -5.45 -6.50 2.63
CA LYS A 561 -5.74 -5.56 3.72
C LYS A 561 -7.23 -5.45 4.07
N PRO A 562 -8.16 -5.32 3.09
CA PRO A 562 -9.59 -5.25 3.41
C PRO A 562 -10.11 -6.51 4.14
N ILE A 563 -9.57 -7.68 3.79
CA ILE A 563 -9.93 -8.94 4.45
C ILE A 563 -9.35 -8.97 5.87
N GLY A 564 -8.10 -8.54 6.04
CA GLY A 564 -7.48 -8.43 7.36
C GLY A 564 -8.27 -7.53 8.30
N LEU A 565 -8.61 -6.30 7.89
CA LEU A 565 -9.42 -5.38 8.69
C LEU A 565 -10.80 -5.96 9.06
N LYS A 566 -11.48 -6.62 8.10
CA LYS A 566 -12.74 -7.32 8.37
C LYS A 566 -12.56 -8.38 9.46
N CYS A 567 -11.56 -9.25 9.30
CA CYS A 567 -11.30 -10.32 10.24
C CYS A 567 -10.96 -9.81 11.65
N ILE A 568 -10.18 -8.73 11.77
CA ILE A 568 -9.83 -8.16 13.08
C ILE A 568 -11.08 -7.66 13.81
N ARG A 569 -12.00 -6.97 13.11
CA ARG A 569 -13.28 -6.53 13.69
C ARG A 569 -14.12 -7.71 14.16
N GLU A 570 -14.30 -8.71 13.29
CA GLU A 570 -15.08 -9.93 13.60
C GLU A 570 -14.48 -10.69 14.79
N ILE A 571 -13.15 -10.75 14.90
CA ILE A 571 -12.48 -11.35 16.04
C ILE A 571 -12.73 -10.52 17.30
N ARG A 572 -12.48 -9.21 17.27
CA ARG A 572 -12.65 -8.32 18.43
C ARG A 572 -14.08 -8.36 18.97
N GLU A 573 -15.08 -8.24 18.11
CA GLU A 573 -16.49 -8.38 18.47
C GLU A 573 -16.82 -9.72 19.12
N ALA A 574 -16.12 -10.78 18.70
CA ALA A 574 -16.35 -12.12 19.21
C ALA A 574 -15.67 -12.37 20.56
N VAL A 575 -14.46 -11.85 20.79
CA VAL A 575 -13.65 -12.22 21.97
C VAL A 575 -13.62 -11.16 23.08
N GLY A 576 -14.13 -9.95 22.82
CA GLY A 576 -14.15 -8.84 23.80
C GLY A 576 -12.81 -8.10 23.89
N ASP A 577 -12.76 -7.01 24.66
CA ASP A 577 -11.63 -6.06 24.67
C ASP A 577 -10.38 -6.57 25.42
N ASP A 578 -10.56 -7.51 26.35
CA ASP A 578 -9.47 -8.02 27.20
C ASP A 578 -8.46 -8.92 26.45
N ILE A 579 -8.85 -9.47 25.30
CA ILE A 579 -7.99 -10.39 24.54
C ILE A 579 -7.01 -9.62 23.66
N ILE A 580 -5.73 -9.95 23.75
CA ILE A 580 -4.69 -9.34 22.90
C ILE A 580 -4.84 -9.85 21.47
N ILE A 581 -4.93 -8.95 20.50
CA ILE A 581 -4.95 -9.26 19.07
C ILE A 581 -3.69 -8.70 18.39
N ILE A 582 -2.89 -9.60 17.82
CA ILE A 582 -1.81 -9.27 16.89
C ILE A 582 -2.40 -9.22 15.47
N GLY A 583 -2.67 -8.01 14.99
CA GLY A 583 -3.26 -7.73 13.68
C GLY A 583 -2.22 -7.61 12.57
N MET A 584 -2.44 -8.30 11.45
CA MET A 584 -1.57 -8.28 10.28
C MET A 584 -2.34 -8.57 8.98
N GLY A 585 -1.84 -8.02 7.87
CA GLY A 585 -2.40 -8.25 6.54
C GLY A 585 -2.35 -6.98 5.68
N GLY A 586 -1.30 -6.84 4.87
CA GLY A 586 -1.20 -5.71 3.94
C GLY A 586 -1.04 -4.33 4.61
N ILE A 587 -0.31 -4.29 5.73
CA ILE A 587 0.03 -3.06 6.48
C ILE A 587 1.39 -2.57 5.99
N SER A 588 1.49 -1.27 5.70
CA SER A 588 2.67 -0.60 5.12
C SER A 588 3.00 0.77 5.69
N ASP A 589 2.06 1.46 6.33
CA ASP A 589 2.28 2.82 6.84
C ASP A 589 1.53 3.09 8.15
N SER A 590 1.70 4.31 8.70
CA SER A 590 1.04 4.75 9.93
C SER A 590 -0.48 4.80 9.80
N VAL A 591 -1.02 5.06 8.60
CA VAL A 591 -2.46 5.08 8.34
C VAL A 591 -3.05 3.67 8.43
N ASP A 592 -2.41 2.69 7.81
CA ASP A 592 -2.76 1.27 7.91
C ASP A 592 -2.74 0.81 9.37
N ILE A 593 -1.71 1.20 10.13
CA ILE A 593 -1.57 0.87 11.55
C ILE A 593 -2.75 1.44 12.36
N LYS A 594 -3.07 2.73 12.18
CA LYS A 594 -4.22 3.36 12.83
C LYS A 594 -5.54 2.67 12.49
N GLU A 595 -5.72 2.23 11.24
CA GLU A 595 -6.90 1.46 10.81
C GLU A 595 -6.99 0.09 11.49
N TYR A 596 -5.87 -0.61 11.68
CA TYR A 596 -5.84 -1.89 12.39
C TYR A 596 -6.07 -1.73 13.90
N PHE A 597 -5.51 -0.70 14.53
CA PHE A 597 -5.85 -0.36 15.91
C PHE A 597 -7.35 -0.06 16.06
N HIS A 598 -7.92 0.74 15.15
CA HIS A 598 -9.37 1.00 15.12
C HIS A 598 -10.22 -0.24 14.87
N ALA A 599 -9.71 -1.20 14.09
CA ALA A 599 -10.38 -2.48 13.88
C ALA A 599 -10.39 -3.36 15.14
N GLY A 600 -9.52 -3.05 16.12
CA GLY A 600 -9.43 -3.76 17.39
C GLY A 600 -8.11 -4.51 17.59
N ALA A 601 -7.08 -4.33 16.77
CA ALA A 601 -5.75 -4.89 17.06
C ALA A 601 -5.08 -4.15 18.23
N ASN A 602 -4.25 -4.84 19.01
CA ASN A 602 -3.40 -4.24 20.03
C ASN A 602 -1.94 -4.14 19.57
N ILE A 603 -1.52 -5.08 18.73
CA ILE A 603 -0.15 -5.23 18.23
C ILE A 603 -0.23 -5.36 16.71
N ILE A 604 0.73 -4.80 16.00
CA ILE A 604 0.76 -4.80 14.53
C ILE A 604 1.89 -5.68 13.97
N GLY A 605 1.53 -6.59 13.08
CA GLY A 605 2.47 -7.41 12.30
C GLY A 605 2.70 -6.86 10.89
N ILE A 606 3.94 -6.47 10.59
CA ILE A 606 4.34 -5.92 9.29
C ILE A 606 5.19 -6.94 8.53
N GLY A 607 4.68 -7.41 7.38
CA GLY A 607 5.32 -8.45 6.56
C GLY A 607 5.75 -7.95 5.18
N THR A 608 4.84 -8.00 4.21
CA THR A 608 5.12 -7.71 2.79
C THR A 608 5.75 -6.34 2.53
N ALA A 609 5.43 -5.31 3.34
CA ALA A 609 6.01 -3.98 3.23
C ALA A 609 7.54 -3.96 3.38
N LEU A 610 8.12 -4.93 4.09
CA LEU A 610 9.57 -5.05 4.34
C LEU A 610 10.35 -5.60 3.13
N THR A 611 9.67 -5.81 2.00
CA THR A 611 10.28 -6.28 0.76
C THR A 611 11.31 -5.27 0.27
N GLY A 612 12.53 -5.71 -0.03
CA GLY A 612 13.58 -4.87 -0.62
C GLY A 612 14.41 -4.06 0.36
N MET A 613 13.92 -3.84 1.56
CA MET A 613 14.63 -3.05 2.56
C MET A 613 15.92 -3.75 3.00
N ASP A 614 17.05 -3.05 2.91
CA ASP A 614 18.27 -3.44 3.59
C ASP A 614 18.13 -3.20 5.10
N ASP A 615 19.15 -3.56 5.88
CA ASP A 615 19.04 -3.50 7.33
C ASP A 615 18.93 -2.06 7.87
N ARG A 616 19.49 -1.08 7.14
CA ARG A 616 19.40 0.34 7.49
C ARG A 616 17.99 0.87 7.22
N ASP A 617 17.46 0.56 6.05
CA ASP A 617 16.11 0.96 5.67
C ASP A 617 15.07 0.31 6.58
N LEU A 618 15.27 -0.96 6.96
CA LEU A 618 14.39 -1.66 7.89
C LEU A 618 14.32 -0.95 9.25
N LYS A 619 15.48 -0.59 9.82
CA LYS A 619 15.55 0.16 11.08
C LYS A 619 14.86 1.52 10.96
N ASN A 620 15.22 2.29 9.94
CA ASN A 620 14.68 3.64 9.76
C ASN A 620 13.18 3.63 9.48
N TYR A 621 12.68 2.61 8.79
CA TYR A 621 11.26 2.43 8.51
C TYR A 621 10.46 2.26 9.81
N PHE A 622 10.89 1.38 10.71
CA PHE A 622 10.21 1.20 12.00
C PHE A 622 10.31 2.44 12.89
N SER A 623 11.47 3.11 12.96
CA SER A 623 11.58 4.37 13.70
C SER A 623 10.71 5.48 13.09
N SER A 624 10.59 5.53 11.77
CA SER A 624 9.71 6.50 11.09
C SER A 624 8.25 6.21 11.35
N ILE A 625 7.84 4.94 11.37
CA ILE A 625 6.48 4.54 11.77
C ILE A 625 6.14 5.09 13.16
N VAL A 626 7.05 4.92 14.12
CA VAL A 626 6.80 5.37 15.49
C VAL A 626 6.69 6.89 15.55
N ASN A 627 7.60 7.60 14.88
CA ASN A 627 7.53 9.06 14.80
C ASN A 627 6.26 9.56 14.11
N ASP A 628 5.84 8.93 13.01
CA ASP A 628 4.63 9.30 12.26
C ASP A 628 3.35 9.05 13.09
N LEU A 629 3.39 8.10 14.02
CA LEU A 629 2.30 7.83 14.97
C LEU A 629 2.33 8.81 16.16
N ASP A 630 3.50 9.11 16.72
CA ASP A 630 3.67 9.96 17.91
C ASP A 630 3.48 11.47 17.61
N LEU A 631 3.89 11.93 16.43
CA LEU A 631 3.78 13.35 16.06
C LEU A 631 2.33 13.76 15.75
N ASP A 632 1.47 12.78 15.39
CA ASP A 632 0.07 12.93 14.96
C ASP A 632 -0.19 14.16 14.07
N ASN A 633 0.81 14.54 13.26
CA ASN A 633 0.84 15.75 12.45
C ASN A 633 0.60 15.49 10.96
N GLY A 634 0.35 14.22 10.59
CA GLY A 634 0.06 13.82 9.21
C GLY A 634 1.29 13.63 8.32
N GLU A 635 2.49 13.61 8.88
CA GLU A 635 3.69 13.21 8.12
C GLU A 635 3.70 11.70 7.84
N ASP A 636 4.14 11.32 6.64
CA ASP A 636 4.36 9.92 6.24
C ASP A 636 5.83 9.75 5.84
N ASN A 637 6.69 9.68 6.86
CA ASN A 637 8.11 9.47 6.69
C ASN A 637 8.45 8.00 6.43
N ALA A 638 7.63 7.06 6.89
CA ALA A 638 7.83 5.63 6.70
C ALA A 638 7.71 5.20 5.23
N SER A 639 6.75 5.74 4.47
CA SER A 639 6.49 5.31 3.09
C SER A 639 7.67 5.49 2.13
N LYS A 640 8.61 6.40 2.42
CA LYS A 640 9.82 6.59 1.58
C LYS A 640 10.74 5.37 1.53
N TYR A 641 10.63 4.47 2.52
CA TYR A 641 11.40 3.22 2.56
C TYR A 641 10.69 2.07 1.85
N LEU A 642 9.42 2.21 1.49
CA LEU A 642 8.67 1.18 0.78
C LEU A 642 9.25 0.99 -0.63
N GLN A 643 9.63 -0.23 -0.95
CA GLN A 643 10.21 -0.56 -2.26
C GLN A 643 9.22 -1.37 -3.10
N ASN A 644 9.06 -0.97 -4.35
CA ASN A 644 8.32 -1.74 -5.35
C ASN A 644 9.30 -2.56 -6.21
N ILE A 645 9.69 -3.74 -5.71
CA ILE A 645 10.56 -4.65 -6.46
C ILE A 645 9.80 -5.23 -7.67
N ASP A 646 10.35 -5.06 -8.87
CA ASP A 646 9.82 -5.68 -10.09
C ASP A 646 10.06 -7.19 -10.09
N MET A 647 9.03 -7.96 -9.77
CA MET A 647 9.04 -9.42 -9.81
C MET A 647 8.54 -10.00 -11.14
N LYS A 648 8.30 -9.17 -12.17
CA LYS A 648 7.76 -9.64 -13.45
C LYS A 648 8.79 -10.48 -14.20
N TYR A 649 8.32 -11.60 -14.75
CA TYR A 649 9.11 -12.43 -15.64
C TYR A 649 9.11 -11.84 -17.05
N LYS A 650 10.30 -11.64 -17.59
CA LYS A 650 10.56 -11.22 -18.96
C LYS A 650 11.00 -12.44 -19.76
N LYS A 651 10.32 -12.72 -20.87
CA LYS A 651 10.71 -13.78 -21.80
C LYS A 651 11.98 -13.37 -22.55
N VAL A 652 12.96 -14.25 -22.60
CA VAL A 652 14.23 -14.07 -23.31
C VAL A 652 14.48 -15.22 -24.25
N GLU A 653 15.02 -14.91 -25.44
CA GLU A 653 15.29 -15.89 -26.49
C GLU A 653 16.80 -16.12 -26.63
N ILE A 654 17.20 -17.38 -26.73
CA ILE A 654 18.60 -17.78 -26.90
C ILE A 654 19.04 -17.51 -28.34
N ASP A 655 20.05 -16.67 -28.51
CA ASP A 655 20.68 -16.38 -29.81
C ASP A 655 21.84 -17.33 -30.10
N GLU A 656 22.65 -17.63 -29.09
CA GLU A 656 23.87 -18.40 -29.23
C GLU A 656 24.15 -19.19 -27.94
N ILE A 657 24.64 -20.42 -28.11
CA ILE A 657 25.12 -21.26 -27.01
C ILE A 657 26.61 -21.54 -27.27
N ILE A 658 27.45 -21.14 -26.34
CA ILE A 658 28.89 -21.41 -26.38
C ILE A 658 29.18 -22.60 -25.47
N ASN A 659 30.14 -23.44 -25.88
CA ASN A 659 30.55 -24.64 -25.17
C ASN A 659 29.47 -25.73 -25.08
N GLY A 660 28.74 -25.96 -26.18
CA GLY A 660 27.51 -26.76 -26.21
C GLY A 660 27.64 -28.25 -25.82
N ASP A 661 28.83 -28.84 -25.93
CA ASP A 661 29.10 -30.25 -25.59
C ASP A 661 29.64 -30.44 -24.16
N CYS A 662 29.85 -29.34 -23.42
CA CYS A 662 30.34 -29.33 -22.04
C CYS A 662 29.19 -29.27 -21.02
N ASP A 663 29.44 -29.69 -19.77
CA ASP A 663 28.51 -29.51 -18.65
C ASP A 663 28.41 -28.04 -18.17
N TYR A 664 29.32 -27.18 -18.63
CA TYR A 664 29.29 -25.73 -18.42
C TYR A 664 29.06 -24.98 -19.74
N LYS A 665 27.82 -24.49 -19.94
CA LYS A 665 27.41 -23.80 -21.17
C LYS A 665 27.17 -22.31 -20.93
N ILE A 666 27.45 -21.49 -21.93
CA ILE A 666 27.11 -20.06 -21.90
C ILE A 666 25.96 -19.77 -22.85
N PHE A 667 24.91 -19.14 -22.33
CA PHE A 667 23.70 -18.78 -23.06
C PHE A 667 23.69 -17.28 -23.31
N LYS A 668 23.88 -16.89 -24.57
CA LYS A 668 23.75 -15.51 -25.02
C LYS A 668 22.37 -15.30 -25.62
N THR A 669 21.67 -14.28 -25.12
CA THR A 669 20.29 -14.00 -25.54
C THR A 669 20.21 -12.89 -26.59
N LYS A 670 19.04 -12.70 -27.20
CA LYS A 670 18.74 -11.53 -28.04
C LYS A 670 18.38 -10.28 -27.24
N ASN A 671 18.18 -10.43 -25.94
CA ASN A 671 17.61 -9.42 -25.07
C ASN A 671 18.70 -8.69 -24.29
N LYS A 672 18.45 -7.43 -23.93
CA LYS A 672 19.31 -6.65 -23.02
C LYS A 672 18.69 -6.63 -21.63
N LEU A 673 19.53 -6.64 -20.60
CA LEU A 673 19.09 -6.47 -19.21
C LEU A 673 20.14 -5.63 -18.49
N LYS A 674 19.84 -4.35 -18.26
CA LYS A 674 20.75 -3.45 -17.54
C LYS A 674 21.03 -4.02 -16.15
N SER A 675 22.31 -4.23 -15.83
CA SER A 675 22.77 -4.82 -14.58
C SER A 675 24.06 -4.13 -14.13
N LEU A 676 24.25 -4.03 -12.82
CA LEU A 676 25.53 -3.64 -12.24
C LEU A 676 26.38 -4.89 -11.93
N PRO A 677 27.72 -4.76 -11.88
CA PRO A 677 28.59 -5.82 -11.40
C PRO A 677 28.16 -6.32 -10.02
N GLY A 678 28.03 -7.63 -9.87
CA GLY A 678 27.61 -8.28 -8.62
C GLY A 678 26.11 -8.50 -8.49
N GLN A 679 25.29 -8.02 -9.42
CA GLN A 679 23.87 -8.36 -9.45
C GLN A 679 23.60 -9.69 -10.18
N PHE A 680 22.44 -10.28 -9.89
CA PHE A 680 22.03 -11.56 -10.44
C PHE A 680 20.56 -11.53 -10.88
N VAL A 681 20.14 -12.49 -11.69
CA VAL A 681 18.75 -12.69 -12.12
C VAL A 681 18.28 -14.06 -11.70
N PHE A 682 16.96 -14.25 -11.54
CA PHE A 682 16.41 -15.59 -11.51
C PHE A 682 15.97 -15.99 -12.92
N SER A 683 16.40 -17.18 -13.35
CA SER A 683 15.95 -17.79 -14.59
C SER A 683 14.91 -18.86 -14.29
N TRP A 684 13.76 -18.80 -14.96
CA TRP A 684 12.63 -19.70 -14.80
C TRP A 684 12.32 -20.42 -16.12
N ILE A 685 12.11 -21.73 -16.00
CA ILE A 685 11.58 -22.58 -17.07
C ILE A 685 10.25 -23.15 -16.57
N PRO A 686 9.13 -22.89 -17.27
CA PRO A 686 7.83 -23.39 -16.87
C PRO A 686 7.83 -24.89 -16.57
N ARG A 687 7.18 -25.30 -15.47
CA ARG A 687 7.11 -26.69 -14.95
C ARG A 687 8.43 -27.30 -14.51
N VAL A 688 9.57 -26.69 -14.83
CA VAL A 688 10.88 -27.16 -14.42
C VAL A 688 11.33 -26.48 -13.14
N GLY A 689 11.09 -25.18 -12.94
CA GLY A 689 11.47 -24.47 -11.72
C GLY A 689 12.25 -23.19 -12.01
N GLU A 690 12.96 -22.67 -11.01
CA GLU A 690 13.73 -21.42 -11.14
C GLU A 690 15.05 -21.51 -10.38
N LYS A 691 16.12 -20.86 -10.86
CA LYS A 691 17.36 -20.68 -10.08
C LYS A 691 17.98 -19.30 -10.31
N PRO A 692 18.68 -18.75 -9.30
CA PRO A 692 19.45 -17.53 -9.46
C PRO A 692 20.72 -17.80 -10.29
N PHE A 693 21.08 -16.85 -11.14
CA PHE A 693 22.31 -16.84 -11.92
C PHE A 693 22.90 -15.44 -11.96
N SER A 694 24.21 -15.35 -11.79
CA SER A 694 24.96 -14.13 -12.07
C SER A 694 24.71 -13.62 -13.48
N VAL A 695 24.54 -12.30 -13.61
CA VAL A 695 24.52 -11.64 -14.92
C VAL A 695 25.97 -11.59 -15.42
N MET A 696 26.31 -12.49 -16.34
CA MET A 696 27.66 -12.57 -16.88
C MET A 696 27.92 -11.34 -17.76
N ASP A 697 27.02 -11.07 -18.72
CA ASP A 697 27.00 -9.86 -19.54
C ASP A 697 25.57 -9.28 -19.58
N ASP A 698 25.43 -7.96 -19.72
CA ASP A 698 24.19 -7.19 -19.63
C ASP A 698 23.65 -6.72 -21.00
N ASP A 699 24.52 -6.64 -22.02
CA ASP A 699 24.19 -6.21 -23.37
C ASP A 699 24.97 -6.99 -24.45
N PRO A 700 24.36 -8.06 -25.00
CA PRO A 700 23.10 -8.67 -24.58
C PRO A 700 23.24 -9.43 -23.25
N LEU A 701 22.11 -9.83 -22.65
CA LEU A 701 22.09 -10.68 -21.46
C LEU A 701 22.77 -12.02 -21.77
N VAL A 702 23.81 -12.33 -21.01
CA VAL A 702 24.55 -13.60 -21.04
C VAL A 702 24.50 -14.26 -19.67
N ILE A 703 24.24 -15.56 -19.65
CA ILE A 703 24.20 -16.38 -18.45
C ILE A 703 25.04 -17.64 -18.64
N GLY A 704 25.94 -17.93 -17.71
CA GLY A 704 26.67 -19.20 -17.68
C GLY A 704 26.01 -20.21 -16.74
N VAL A 705 25.82 -21.45 -17.21
CA VAL A 705 25.11 -22.52 -16.49
C VAL A 705 25.98 -23.76 -16.41
N LEU A 706 26.35 -24.12 -15.17
CA LEU A 706 27.04 -25.37 -14.86
C LEU A 706 26.02 -26.41 -14.37
N GLU A 707 26.05 -27.63 -14.92
CA GLU A 707 25.13 -28.70 -14.53
C GLU A 707 25.38 -29.18 -13.08
N ARG A 708 24.44 -28.88 -12.17
CA ARG A 708 24.52 -29.26 -10.74
C ARG A 708 23.25 -29.89 -10.18
N GLY A 709 22.13 -29.84 -10.90
CA GLY A 709 20.87 -30.44 -10.46
C GLY A 709 19.78 -30.43 -11.51
N ILE A 710 18.56 -30.76 -11.10
CA ILE A 710 17.39 -30.93 -11.98
C ILE A 710 17.18 -29.71 -12.88
N PHE A 711 17.15 -28.50 -12.28
CA PHE A 711 16.93 -27.27 -13.04
C PHE A 711 18.01 -27.02 -14.10
N THR A 712 19.29 -27.03 -13.70
CA THR A 712 20.41 -26.74 -14.62
C THR A 712 20.57 -27.81 -15.69
N LYS A 713 20.21 -29.08 -15.39
CA LYS A 713 20.22 -30.18 -16.35
C LYS A 713 19.16 -29.98 -17.42
N GLU A 714 17.94 -29.57 -17.06
CA GLU A 714 16.92 -29.20 -18.04
C GLU A 714 17.31 -27.92 -18.80
N PHE A 715 17.91 -26.93 -18.12
CA PHE A 715 18.40 -25.71 -18.76
C PHE A 715 19.45 -26.01 -19.84
N ASN A 716 20.38 -26.94 -19.58
CA ASN A 716 21.42 -27.36 -20.52
C ASN A 716 20.89 -28.11 -21.75
N LYS A 717 19.61 -28.51 -21.77
CA LYS A 717 18.95 -29.09 -22.95
C LYS A 717 18.38 -28.05 -23.91
N LEU A 718 18.26 -26.79 -23.47
CA LEU A 718 17.79 -25.70 -24.33
C LEU A 718 18.72 -25.51 -25.53
N LYS A 719 18.14 -25.11 -26.65
CA LYS A 719 18.81 -24.90 -27.94
C LYS A 719 18.67 -23.45 -28.38
N LYS A 720 19.48 -23.06 -29.37
CA LYS A 720 19.29 -21.79 -30.07
C LYS A 720 17.85 -21.65 -30.57
N GLY A 721 17.23 -20.50 -30.32
CA GLY A 721 15.83 -20.22 -30.64
C GLY A 721 14.84 -20.60 -29.54
N ASP A 722 15.23 -21.42 -28.55
CA ASP A 722 14.39 -21.66 -27.38
C ASP A 722 14.29 -20.38 -26.51
N SER A 723 13.23 -20.30 -25.72
CA SER A 723 13.02 -19.21 -24.76
C SER A 723 12.96 -19.71 -23.33
N PHE A 724 13.43 -18.87 -22.41
CA PHE A 724 13.20 -19.01 -20.98
C PHE A 724 12.78 -17.64 -20.42
N TYR A 725 12.52 -17.55 -19.12
CA TYR A 725 12.09 -16.31 -18.49
C TYR A 725 13.10 -15.85 -17.44
N VAL A 726 13.23 -14.54 -17.27
CA VAL A 726 14.07 -13.94 -16.24
C VAL A 726 13.31 -12.90 -15.43
N ARG A 727 13.60 -12.80 -14.13
CA ARG A 727 13.19 -11.67 -13.28
C ARG A 727 14.40 -11.11 -12.54
N GLY A 728 14.39 -9.81 -12.25
CA GLY A 728 15.53 -9.05 -11.72
C GLY A 728 16.00 -7.93 -12.68
N PRO A 729 17.23 -7.41 -12.51
CA PRO A 729 18.27 -7.92 -11.60
C PRO A 729 17.97 -7.66 -10.11
N TYR A 730 18.57 -8.46 -9.24
CA TYR A 730 18.49 -8.38 -7.78
C TYR A 730 19.88 -8.26 -7.14
N GLY A 731 19.88 -7.95 -5.85
CA GLY A 731 21.10 -7.65 -5.11
C GLY A 731 21.65 -6.25 -5.41
N LYS A 732 22.64 -5.85 -4.62
CA LYS A 732 23.34 -4.59 -4.77
C LYS A 732 24.55 -4.77 -5.67
N GLY A 733 24.75 -3.82 -6.58
CA GLY A 733 25.97 -3.74 -7.37
C GLY A 733 27.15 -3.27 -6.52
N VAL A 734 28.36 -3.71 -6.86
CA VAL A 734 29.60 -3.26 -6.22
C VAL A 734 30.39 -2.41 -7.21
N ASP A 735 30.91 -1.28 -6.73
CA ASP A 735 31.74 -0.37 -7.51
C ASP A 735 33.07 -0.09 -6.81
N VAL A 736 34.07 0.40 -7.56
CA VAL A 736 35.41 0.72 -7.05
C VAL A 736 35.82 2.12 -7.51
N PRO A 737 36.68 2.83 -6.77
CA PRO A 737 37.21 4.12 -7.20
C PRO A 737 37.92 4.04 -8.56
N VAL A 738 37.75 5.07 -9.39
CA VAL A 738 38.45 5.20 -10.68
C VAL A 738 39.97 5.17 -10.47
N GLY A 739 40.67 4.42 -11.33
CA GLY A 739 42.12 4.25 -11.28
C GLY A 739 42.59 3.22 -10.26
N SER A 740 41.68 2.44 -9.67
CA SER A 740 42.05 1.38 -8.74
C SER A 740 42.72 0.20 -9.45
N ASP A 741 43.52 -0.57 -8.70
CA ASP A 741 43.90 -1.91 -9.10
C ASP A 741 42.83 -2.89 -8.64
N VAL A 742 42.37 -3.76 -9.55
CA VAL A 742 41.32 -4.74 -9.30
C VAL A 742 41.82 -6.14 -9.61
N LEU A 743 41.74 -7.04 -8.63
CA LEU A 743 41.98 -8.46 -8.78
C LEU A 743 40.65 -9.22 -8.79
N LEU A 744 40.34 -9.87 -9.91
CA LEU A 744 39.19 -10.74 -10.04
C LEU A 744 39.64 -12.20 -9.95
N VAL A 745 39.03 -12.98 -9.07
CA VAL A 745 39.39 -14.37 -8.81
C VAL A 745 38.16 -15.23 -9.07
N GLY A 746 38.18 -16.00 -10.15
CA GLY A 746 37.04 -16.80 -10.59
C GLY A 746 37.39 -18.27 -10.67
N GLY A 747 36.61 -19.13 -10.02
CA GLY A 747 36.77 -20.58 -10.15
C GLY A 747 35.49 -21.33 -10.47
N GLY A 748 35.58 -22.31 -11.36
CA GLY A 748 34.42 -23.10 -11.78
C GLY A 748 33.26 -22.21 -12.26
N CYS A 749 32.06 -22.37 -11.68
CA CYS A 749 30.91 -21.53 -12.02
C CYS A 749 31.06 -20.05 -11.60
N GLY A 750 32.00 -19.73 -10.70
CA GLY A 750 32.27 -18.36 -10.28
C GLY A 750 32.91 -17.49 -11.37
N ILE A 751 33.44 -18.11 -12.43
CA ILE A 751 33.91 -17.40 -13.63
C ILE A 751 32.78 -16.55 -14.24
N SER A 752 31.53 -17.05 -14.25
CA SER A 752 30.36 -16.27 -14.70
C SER A 752 30.14 -15.02 -13.85
N GLY A 753 30.39 -15.08 -12.54
CA GLY A 753 30.10 -13.99 -11.59
C GLY A 753 31.04 -12.80 -11.70
N ILE A 754 32.24 -12.99 -12.27
CA ILE A 754 33.26 -11.94 -12.34
C ILE A 754 33.44 -11.29 -13.72
N TYR A 755 32.82 -11.82 -14.78
CA TYR A 755 32.98 -11.24 -16.13
C TYR A 755 32.42 -9.81 -16.22
N LEU A 756 31.22 -9.56 -15.68
CA LEU A 756 30.63 -8.21 -15.68
C LEU A 756 31.50 -7.21 -14.90
N HIS A 757 32.12 -7.65 -13.80
CA HIS A 757 33.10 -6.86 -13.06
C HIS A 757 34.30 -6.49 -13.96
N ALA A 758 34.87 -7.46 -14.68
CA ALA A 758 35.96 -7.21 -15.62
C ALA A 758 35.57 -6.20 -16.71
N LYS A 759 34.37 -6.37 -17.30
CA LYS A 759 33.86 -5.50 -18.38
C LYS A 759 33.64 -4.06 -17.92
N TYR A 760 33.14 -3.86 -16.71
CA TYR A 760 32.88 -2.53 -16.18
C TYR A 760 34.16 -1.85 -15.67
N PHE A 761 34.96 -2.54 -14.87
CA PHE A 761 36.14 -1.95 -14.25
C PHE A 761 37.30 -1.74 -15.22
N SER A 762 37.43 -2.52 -16.30
CA SER A 762 38.47 -2.32 -17.32
C SER A 762 38.39 -0.95 -18.02
N LYS A 763 37.24 -0.27 -17.95
CA LYS A 763 37.06 1.07 -18.52
C LYS A 763 37.69 2.17 -17.65
N THR A 764 37.88 1.91 -16.37
CA THR A 764 38.23 2.94 -15.37
C THR A 764 39.41 2.55 -14.48
N SER A 765 39.82 1.28 -14.48
CA SER A 765 40.72 0.69 -13.48
C SER A 765 41.60 -0.40 -14.11
N ASN A 766 42.71 -0.73 -13.46
CA ASN A 766 43.61 -1.79 -13.91
C ASN A 766 43.08 -3.16 -13.47
N VAL A 767 42.69 -4.01 -14.43
CA VAL A 767 42.11 -5.32 -14.14
C VAL A 767 43.14 -6.43 -14.31
N THR A 768 43.30 -7.22 -13.25
CA THR A 768 44.02 -8.51 -13.25
C THR A 768 43.03 -9.62 -12.92
N VAL A 769 43.04 -10.72 -13.67
CA VAL A 769 42.06 -11.80 -13.55
C VAL A 769 42.78 -13.13 -13.34
N PHE A 770 42.42 -13.85 -12.28
CA PHE A 770 42.82 -15.23 -12.03
C PHE A 770 41.63 -16.14 -12.32
N LEU A 771 41.81 -17.09 -13.23
CA LEU A 771 40.81 -18.08 -13.57
C LEU A 771 41.30 -19.49 -13.23
N GLY A 772 40.53 -20.21 -12.44
CA GLY A 772 40.78 -21.61 -12.07
C GLY A 772 39.65 -22.53 -12.54
N ALA A 773 39.99 -23.66 -13.14
CA ALA A 773 38.97 -24.60 -13.61
C ALA A 773 39.46 -26.06 -13.56
N LYS A 774 38.52 -27.01 -13.68
CA LYS A 774 38.85 -28.44 -13.65
C LYS A 774 39.72 -28.84 -14.87
N ASP A 775 39.42 -28.26 -16.02
CA ASP A 775 40.08 -28.45 -17.31
C ASP A 775 39.87 -27.20 -18.19
N LYS A 776 40.49 -27.19 -19.37
CA LYS A 776 40.44 -26.08 -20.33
C LYS A 776 39.02 -25.79 -20.84
N ASP A 777 38.16 -26.78 -20.92
CA ASP A 777 36.79 -26.63 -21.45
C ASP A 777 35.90 -25.89 -20.44
N HIS A 778 36.34 -25.79 -19.18
CA HIS A 778 35.65 -25.06 -18.10
C HIS A 778 36.12 -23.61 -17.94
N LEU A 779 37.13 -23.17 -18.70
CA LEU A 779 37.59 -21.78 -18.75
C LEU A 779 36.74 -20.96 -19.74
N VAL A 780 35.45 -20.83 -19.43
CA VAL A 780 34.49 -20.11 -20.28
C VAL A 780 34.87 -18.63 -20.46
N TYR A 781 34.64 -18.09 -21.66
CA TYR A 781 34.91 -16.68 -22.02
C TYR A 781 36.36 -16.22 -21.87
N LEU A 782 37.33 -17.14 -21.81
CA LEU A 782 38.75 -16.81 -21.62
C LEU A 782 39.25 -15.71 -22.58
N ASP A 783 38.95 -15.82 -23.87
CA ASP A 783 39.40 -14.82 -24.85
C ASP A 783 38.71 -13.47 -24.71
N GLU A 784 37.49 -13.42 -24.17
CA GLU A 784 36.82 -12.16 -23.82
C GLU A 784 37.46 -11.52 -22.60
N PHE A 785 37.79 -12.30 -21.55
CA PHE A 785 38.55 -11.78 -20.40
C PHE A 785 39.90 -11.18 -20.80
N LYS A 786 40.63 -11.82 -21.74
CA LYS A 786 41.93 -11.33 -22.22
C LYS A 786 41.85 -9.95 -22.88
N LYS A 787 40.69 -9.56 -23.41
CA LYS A 787 40.47 -8.22 -23.99
C LYS A 787 40.31 -7.14 -22.91
N LEU A 788 40.01 -7.53 -21.67
CA LEU A 788 39.62 -6.62 -20.58
C LEU A 788 40.74 -6.38 -19.57
N GLY A 789 41.77 -7.23 -19.52
CA GLY A 789 42.85 -7.09 -18.56
C GLY A 789 43.91 -8.19 -18.65
N ARG A 790 44.81 -8.23 -17.66
CA ARG A 790 45.85 -9.28 -17.57
C ARG A 790 45.22 -10.54 -16.99
N VAL A 791 45.16 -11.62 -17.77
CA VAL A 791 44.52 -12.88 -17.36
C VAL A 791 45.56 -13.96 -17.12
N PHE A 792 45.46 -14.62 -15.98
CA PHE A 792 46.24 -15.78 -15.59
C PHE A 792 45.31 -16.96 -15.38
N VAL A 793 45.68 -18.11 -15.94
CA VAL A 793 44.85 -19.32 -15.95
C VAL A 793 45.59 -20.47 -15.31
N ILE A 794 44.85 -21.32 -14.61
CA ILE A 794 45.34 -22.59 -14.08
C ILE A 794 44.24 -23.64 -14.19
N THR A 795 44.61 -24.89 -14.48
CA THR A 795 43.64 -26.00 -14.44
C THR A 795 44.12 -27.13 -13.54
N ASP A 796 43.16 -27.83 -12.92
CA ASP A 796 43.45 -28.94 -12.02
C ASP A 796 44.22 -30.07 -12.76
N ASP A 797 43.87 -30.30 -14.02
CA ASP A 797 44.46 -31.34 -14.88
C ASP A 797 45.71 -30.90 -15.66
N GLY A 798 45.98 -29.59 -15.76
CA GLY A 798 47.06 -29.00 -16.57
C GLY A 798 46.78 -28.90 -18.08
N SER A 799 45.53 -29.04 -18.52
CA SER A 799 45.13 -28.91 -19.93
C SER A 799 45.26 -27.49 -20.49
N LEU A 800 45.29 -26.44 -19.65
CA LEU A 800 45.64 -25.07 -20.05
C LEU A 800 46.24 -24.28 -18.89
N GLY A 801 47.38 -23.62 -19.12
CA GLY A 801 48.13 -22.95 -18.05
C GLY A 801 48.95 -23.93 -17.22
N ASP A 802 49.22 -23.56 -15.97
CA ASP A 802 49.88 -24.46 -15.03
C ASP A 802 48.91 -25.55 -14.53
N LYS A 803 49.46 -26.68 -14.10
CA LYS A 803 48.70 -27.70 -13.38
C LYS A 803 48.63 -27.36 -11.89
N GLY A 804 47.43 -27.24 -11.32
CA GLY A 804 47.23 -27.07 -9.89
C GLY A 804 46.03 -26.20 -9.52
N LEU A 805 45.99 -25.78 -8.25
CA LEU A 805 44.90 -24.96 -7.70
C LEU A 805 45.18 -23.46 -7.88
N ILE A 806 44.12 -22.66 -7.94
CA ILE A 806 44.20 -21.20 -8.11
C ILE A 806 45.09 -20.47 -7.09
N THR A 807 45.27 -21.04 -5.90
CA THR A 807 46.19 -20.53 -4.87
C THR A 807 47.66 -20.48 -5.32
N GLU A 808 48.06 -21.30 -6.29
CA GLU A 808 49.41 -21.26 -6.87
C GLU A 808 49.66 -19.99 -7.68
N LEU A 809 48.62 -19.38 -8.27
CA LEU A 809 48.75 -18.11 -9.00
C LEU A 809 49.16 -16.97 -8.05
N PHE A 810 48.65 -16.96 -6.81
CA PHE A 810 49.03 -15.96 -5.80
C PHE A 810 50.49 -16.06 -5.35
N LYS A 811 51.16 -17.19 -5.59
CA LYS A 811 52.59 -17.37 -5.28
C LYS A 811 53.49 -16.94 -6.43
N LYS A 812 52.99 -16.97 -7.66
CA LYS A 812 53.77 -16.78 -8.89
C LYS A 812 53.56 -15.42 -9.53
N VAL A 813 52.38 -14.83 -9.35
CA VAL A 813 51.99 -13.58 -9.99
C VAL A 813 52.04 -12.45 -8.97
N GLU A 814 52.78 -11.40 -9.30
CA GLU A 814 52.82 -10.19 -8.49
C GLU A 814 51.53 -9.37 -8.67
N VAL A 815 50.87 -9.07 -7.55
CA VAL A 815 49.63 -8.27 -7.49
C VAL A 815 49.89 -7.04 -6.64
N ASN A 816 49.42 -5.88 -7.09
CA ASN A 816 49.57 -4.61 -6.38
C ASN A 816 48.89 -4.67 -5.01
N LYS A 817 49.56 -4.14 -3.98
CA LYS A 817 48.96 -3.99 -2.65
C LYS A 817 47.77 -3.03 -2.70
N ASN A 818 46.81 -3.24 -1.79
CA ASN A 818 45.58 -2.45 -1.69
C ASN A 818 44.64 -2.56 -2.90
N SER A 819 44.79 -3.61 -3.73
CA SER A 819 43.85 -3.92 -4.81
C SER A 819 42.44 -4.20 -4.28
N TYR A 820 41.41 -3.86 -5.03
CA TYR A 820 40.05 -4.36 -4.78
C TYR A 820 39.95 -5.80 -5.28
N ILE A 821 39.56 -6.72 -4.42
CA ILE A 821 39.56 -8.16 -4.71
C ILE A 821 38.12 -8.67 -4.78
N PHE A 822 37.77 -9.38 -5.86
CA PHE A 822 36.47 -10.03 -6.01
C PHE A 822 36.69 -11.54 -6.18
N ASN A 823 36.28 -12.32 -5.18
CA ASN A 823 36.49 -13.76 -5.12
C ASN A 823 35.16 -14.49 -5.32
N CYS A 824 35.06 -15.28 -6.39
CA CYS A 824 33.86 -16.02 -6.73
C CYS A 824 34.20 -17.44 -7.17
N GLY A 825 33.63 -18.44 -6.50
CA GLY A 825 33.84 -19.84 -6.83
C GLY A 825 33.26 -20.79 -5.78
N PRO A 826 33.63 -22.07 -5.83
CA PRO A 826 33.26 -23.03 -4.79
C PRO A 826 33.77 -22.59 -3.41
N GLU A 827 32.99 -22.85 -2.36
CA GLU A 827 33.31 -22.49 -0.96
C GLU A 827 34.75 -22.88 -0.57
N LYS A 828 35.16 -24.12 -0.87
CA LYS A 828 36.52 -24.60 -0.60
C LYS A 828 37.62 -23.78 -1.31
N MET A 829 37.33 -23.26 -2.50
CA MET A 829 38.27 -22.39 -3.21
C MET A 829 38.36 -21.04 -2.51
N ILE A 830 37.20 -20.45 -2.20
CA ILE A 830 37.12 -19.16 -1.51
C ILE A 830 37.93 -19.21 -0.22
N GLU A 831 37.66 -20.19 0.65
CA GLU A 831 38.38 -20.39 1.92
C GLU A 831 39.89 -20.55 1.73
N ALA A 832 40.33 -21.28 0.71
CA ALA A 832 41.74 -21.50 0.44
C ALA A 832 42.47 -20.24 -0.07
N VAL A 833 41.75 -19.32 -0.71
CA VAL A 833 42.30 -18.09 -1.30
C VAL A 833 42.33 -16.94 -0.27
N MET A 834 41.38 -16.88 0.66
CA MET A 834 41.27 -15.80 1.67
C MET A 834 42.59 -15.44 2.38
N PRO A 835 43.45 -16.39 2.82
CA PRO A 835 44.72 -16.04 3.48
C PRO A 835 45.72 -15.30 2.57
N PHE A 836 45.60 -15.43 1.26
CA PHE A 836 46.42 -14.70 0.29
C PHE A 836 45.86 -13.30 0.04
N GLU A 837 44.53 -13.18 -0.04
CA GLU A 837 43.83 -11.91 -0.24
C GLU A 837 44.10 -10.94 0.91
N LYS A 838 44.02 -11.43 2.16
CA LYS A 838 44.34 -10.63 3.36
C LYS A 838 45.79 -10.17 3.44
N LYS A 839 46.71 -10.77 2.68
CA LYS A 839 48.08 -10.28 2.54
C LYS A 839 48.18 -9.16 1.51
N ILE A 840 47.27 -9.09 0.54
CA ILE A 840 47.28 -8.10 -0.54
C ILE A 840 46.53 -6.84 -0.13
N SER A 841 45.39 -6.99 0.53
CA SER A 841 44.45 -5.91 0.83
C SER A 841 43.76 -6.07 2.18
N ASP A 842 43.17 -4.98 2.66
CA ASP A 842 42.32 -4.97 3.84
C ASP A 842 40.93 -5.60 3.57
N ASP A 843 40.27 -6.07 4.64
CA ASP A 843 38.97 -6.74 4.58
C ASP A 843 37.85 -5.86 3.97
N SER A 844 38.00 -4.53 3.92
CA SER A 844 37.00 -3.65 3.31
C SER A 844 37.11 -3.54 1.79
N ARG A 845 38.21 -4.06 1.22
CA ARG A 845 38.47 -4.15 -0.22
C ARG A 845 38.34 -5.57 -0.77
N ILE A 846 38.08 -6.57 0.07
CA ILE A 846 37.90 -7.96 -0.32
C ILE A 846 36.41 -8.28 -0.34
N PHE A 847 35.90 -8.66 -1.50
CA PHE A 847 34.51 -9.01 -1.74
C PHE A 847 34.41 -10.48 -2.12
N THR A 848 33.69 -11.25 -1.32
CA THR A 848 33.51 -12.69 -1.51
C THR A 848 32.08 -12.98 -1.91
N SER A 849 31.90 -13.74 -2.99
CA SER A 849 30.57 -14.15 -3.45
C SER A 849 30.04 -15.36 -2.67
N ILE A 850 28.84 -15.23 -2.09
CA ILE A 850 28.07 -16.32 -1.47
C ILE A 850 26.76 -16.60 -2.22
N GLU A 851 26.83 -16.65 -3.56
CA GLU A 851 25.67 -16.81 -4.47
C GLU A 851 24.76 -18.01 -4.13
N TYR A 852 25.31 -19.10 -3.60
CA TYR A 852 24.58 -20.33 -3.27
C TYR A 852 23.53 -20.17 -2.17
N MET A 853 23.60 -19.10 -1.38
CA MET A 853 22.68 -18.82 -0.28
C MET A 853 21.39 -18.12 -0.73
N THR A 854 21.30 -17.66 -1.97
CA THR A 854 20.21 -16.81 -2.46
C THR A 854 18.83 -17.46 -2.33
N GLY A 855 17.91 -16.76 -1.65
CA GLY A 855 16.58 -17.24 -1.28
C GLY A 855 15.48 -16.77 -2.24
N CYS A 856 14.57 -15.93 -1.75
CA CYS A 856 13.39 -15.48 -2.52
C CYS A 856 13.68 -14.43 -3.62
N GLY A 857 14.85 -13.80 -3.59
CA GLY A 857 15.23 -12.68 -4.46
C GLY A 857 14.74 -11.31 -4.01
N ILE A 858 13.94 -11.25 -2.95
CA ILE A 858 13.29 -10.01 -2.50
C ILE A 858 13.55 -9.69 -1.00
N GLY A 859 14.47 -10.42 -0.37
CA GLY A 859 14.88 -10.19 1.03
C GLY A 859 13.89 -10.63 2.11
N LEU A 860 12.67 -11.01 1.72
CA LEU A 860 11.58 -11.25 2.66
C LEU A 860 11.71 -12.56 3.45
N CYS A 861 12.22 -13.65 2.86
CA CYS A 861 12.24 -14.94 3.54
C CYS A 861 13.37 -15.10 4.57
N GLY A 862 14.37 -14.21 4.58
CA GLY A 862 15.56 -14.29 5.44
C GLY A 862 16.45 -15.52 5.20
N SER A 863 16.11 -16.44 4.28
CA SER A 863 16.83 -17.72 4.14
C SER A 863 18.25 -17.61 3.58
N CYS A 864 18.60 -16.44 3.07
CA CYS A 864 19.89 -16.13 2.48
C CYS A 864 20.78 -15.29 3.39
N SER A 865 20.44 -15.23 4.68
CA SER A 865 21.19 -14.45 5.65
C SER A 865 22.54 -15.10 5.94
N ASP A 866 23.60 -14.29 5.92
CA ASP A 866 24.93 -14.71 6.36
C ASP A 866 25.07 -14.68 7.89
N SER A 867 26.28 -14.95 8.39
CA SER A 867 26.60 -14.93 9.82
C SER A 867 26.47 -13.55 10.48
N LYS A 868 26.30 -12.47 9.70
CA LYS A 868 26.04 -11.10 10.17
C LYS A 868 24.59 -10.66 9.92
N GLY A 869 23.74 -11.58 9.48
CA GLY A 869 22.34 -11.30 9.16
C GLY A 869 22.11 -10.57 7.82
N ARG A 870 23.15 -10.34 7.00
CA ARG A 870 23.04 -9.69 5.68
C ARG A 870 22.42 -10.64 4.67
N ARG A 871 21.53 -10.14 3.82
CA ARG A 871 20.70 -10.95 2.91
C ARG A 871 21.18 -10.78 1.49
N THR A 872 21.75 -11.82 0.87
CA THR A 872 22.29 -11.74 -0.51
C THR A 872 21.30 -11.24 -1.56
N CYS A 873 20.00 -11.46 -1.34
CA CYS A 873 18.93 -10.97 -2.22
C CYS A 873 18.84 -9.43 -2.28
N ILE A 874 19.26 -8.75 -1.21
CA ILE A 874 19.19 -7.30 -1.03
C ILE A 874 20.60 -6.71 -1.09
N ASP A 875 21.49 -7.19 -0.23
CA ASP A 875 22.86 -6.68 -0.08
C ASP A 875 23.78 -7.09 -1.22
N GLY A 876 23.32 -8.01 -2.08
CA GLY A 876 24.12 -8.62 -3.14
C GLY A 876 24.92 -9.83 -2.65
N PRO A 877 25.34 -10.71 -3.56
CA PRO A 877 26.14 -11.88 -3.23
C PRO A 877 27.60 -11.55 -2.89
N PHE A 878 28.15 -10.44 -3.42
CA PHE A 878 29.52 -10.02 -3.17
C PHE A 878 29.61 -9.18 -1.90
N LEU A 879 29.90 -9.83 -0.78
CA LEU A 879 29.96 -9.20 0.54
C LEU A 879 31.41 -9.04 0.99
N ASN A 880 31.70 -7.94 1.69
CA ASN A 880 33.00 -7.75 2.35
C ASN A 880 32.94 -8.17 3.83
N GLU A 881 34.10 -8.28 4.49
CA GLU A 881 34.16 -8.72 5.89
C GLU A 881 33.80 -7.60 6.89
N LYS A 882 33.47 -6.39 6.44
CA LYS A 882 32.99 -5.31 7.33
C LYS A 882 31.52 -5.43 7.68
#